data_AF-A0A1Z7ZJG9-F1
#
_entry.id   AF-A0A1Z7ZJG9-F1
#
_cell.length_a   1.000
_cell.length_b   1.000
_cell.length_c   1.000
_cell.angle_alpha   90.00
_cell.angle_beta   90.00
_cell.angle_gamma   90.00
#
_symmetry.space_group_name_H-M   'P 1'
#
loop_
_entity.id
_entity.type
_entity.pdbx_description
1 polymer ?
#
loop_
_entity_poly.entity_id
_entity_poly.type
_entity_poly.pdbx_seq_one_letter_code
_entity_poly.pdbx_strand_id
1 'polypeptide(L)'
;MVNGQTFTTIQDGDWSSASTWDANGVPPINLSSDVVIINHRITNSNTIKLLGNSTLTINHILSFDSGSLEIETTTDVLNINYGMLIVKNGLVLNKAGIVNFNYGRIQLCNDNYKDESNSPQGTFGTGTIFAENGNIEDINSGNFSSSIEWCSANGGSLNLPIPENCALVEPPASDCDDETYYIQVICSLNPPSFADTDTDGVLDFCDNDDDNDGVTDVIEQDGNLMRDTDNDGLEDIIDIDSDADGIPDNVETQLTIGYIAPSGAVDAQTGILNVYGTGLIPIDTDNDGVADIIDTDTDNDGLLDIEENGMSNVLLNSDTDNDGLDDAFEGANLNDAIDVNDEINNPSSSILPDTDADLGSGGDLDYRDLFDINPPSFATLDFDGIDDYLSASTFIDGKDEVSIMAWVKIASGNAVVTTIAGEDISCKLYIENNDEPSFSIKVQGESTKIVSANAIAINEWHHITGSYSNVTGILRIYVDGIQEDELDTGVTGAKIEVTSDSNGAFEVGRISSNVPDREYFKGAIDEVRVFDISLTADQIQRMIYQEIENYSSNVRGTVIEKDIVDIISGNTISWASLIAYYPMTDIKNSTTTDYSVNSNTLQLNNITSFEEQTAPMPYKTISNGNWTDESTWFYGSVWDIEDVNNNKDWSIVKIQDDVSTSSSHKALGLIIDSSKKLTVTGDNLIQNSWYLELNGTLDLEDDSQLVQTENSDLVSSSTGKILRRQEGCSNVYWYNYWSSPVGTTMTTTLIDNNTTLNNSNNTTFSLNMLKEGNTNSVQFTSAYDEVGKISTRWLYTYINGLTYYDWAVLNSTDALEPGIGYTQKGIGNPGLEQQYIYEGKPNNGTIVINVTDTGGAGSVPSVSKTDFFLGNPYPSALDINKFIDDNVGVIDGTLQLWQQWSGNSHVLDEYNGGYAQVNKLGAVRAYQFVGLEGSTNESQDGTKIPSRYLPVGQGFMTEIISDGTIVFKNSQRVFVKEADADGNYNNGSVFFRLSNSESDERVFEDNVMQKIRIELNAVNGPPTKRELLLGFSDVTTDGFDYGYDAKNTDENSSDLNLLLENELMLIQAYAPITLDKVIPLSFKSSGDFNYEIKATEFENIATEQDVYLRDHYTGSYFDLKSDGAYGFNTEMGLFNERFDIVFQSEESLSIETLSHNTNLMYYNNATKKLFVKNLNTSVTRLVLINTLGQTVQEYMDVSAQTLENGLEISNLSSGIYVVYFKTGSAIQTKKIIID
;
A
#
# COMPACT_ATOMS: atom_id res chain seq x y z
N MET A 1 5.04 59.36 -52.22
CA MET A 1 4.67 58.75 -53.52
C MET A 1 3.58 59.58 -54.19
N VAL A 2 3.56 59.71 -55.53
CA VAL A 2 2.38 60.18 -56.30
C VAL A 2 2.25 59.31 -57.54
N ASN A 3 1.07 58.70 -57.76
CA ASN A 3 0.76 57.76 -58.85
C ASN A 3 1.59 56.45 -58.89
N GLY A 4 1.79 55.81 -57.74
CA GLY A 4 2.25 54.40 -57.71
C GLY A 4 3.66 54.14 -58.26
N GLN A 5 4.53 55.15 -58.27
CA GLN A 5 5.98 54.94 -58.40
C GLN A 5 6.68 55.38 -57.11
N THR A 6 7.48 54.47 -56.55
CA THR A 6 8.39 54.74 -55.44
C THR A 6 9.57 55.56 -55.96
N PHE A 7 9.82 56.72 -55.35
CA PHE A 7 11.09 57.41 -55.48
C PHE A 7 11.82 57.23 -54.15
N THR A 8 12.84 56.39 -54.14
CA THR A 8 13.81 56.34 -53.06
C THR A 8 14.55 57.67 -53.01
N THR A 9 14.65 58.29 -51.83
CA THR A 9 15.71 59.25 -51.54
C THR A 9 17.03 58.49 -51.58
N ILE A 10 17.66 58.48 -52.75
CA ILE A 10 19.08 58.17 -52.88
C ILE A 10 19.81 59.30 -52.12
N GLN A 11 20.56 58.94 -51.08
CA GLN A 11 21.63 59.76 -50.50
C GLN A 11 22.43 60.42 -51.64
N ASP A 12 22.64 61.74 -51.61
CA ASP A 12 23.26 62.56 -52.69
C ASP A 12 24.00 61.73 -53.77
N GLY A 13 23.35 61.59 -54.93
CA GLY A 13 23.51 60.44 -55.82
C GLY A 13 24.87 60.19 -56.47
N ASP A 14 24.97 58.93 -56.94
CA ASP A 14 25.86 58.32 -57.94
C ASP A 14 26.98 59.20 -58.54
N TRP A 15 28.21 58.88 -58.15
CA TRP A 15 29.40 59.70 -58.38
C TRP A 15 29.97 59.48 -59.79
N SER A 16 29.81 60.49 -60.66
CA SER A 16 30.73 60.64 -61.79
C SER A 16 32.13 60.96 -61.21
N SER A 17 33.13 60.15 -61.55
CA SER A 17 34.46 60.04 -60.89
C SER A 17 35.36 61.31 -60.85
N ALA A 18 34.82 62.51 -61.00
CA ALA A 18 35.59 63.75 -61.15
C ALA A 18 35.15 64.96 -60.28
N SER A 19 34.07 64.90 -59.50
CA SER A 19 33.61 66.03 -58.67
C SER A 19 33.60 65.70 -57.17
N THR A 20 34.54 66.26 -56.41
CA THR A 20 34.65 66.09 -54.93
C THR A 20 33.84 67.17 -54.21
N TRP A 21 32.75 66.79 -53.54
CA TRP A 21 32.10 67.64 -52.54
C TRP A 21 33.01 67.82 -51.32
N ASP A 22 32.85 68.90 -50.56
CA ASP A 22 33.57 69.06 -49.29
C ASP A 22 32.87 68.30 -48.13
N ALA A 23 33.55 68.19 -46.98
CA ALA A 23 33.08 67.41 -45.82
C ALA A 23 31.76 67.92 -45.19
N ASN A 24 31.23 69.06 -45.65
CA ASN A 24 29.99 69.65 -45.18
C ASN A 24 28.88 69.61 -46.24
N GLY A 25 29.03 68.80 -47.29
CA GLY A 25 27.99 68.66 -48.32
C GLY A 25 27.85 69.88 -49.24
N VAL A 26 28.93 70.62 -49.53
CA VAL A 26 28.90 71.72 -50.51
C VAL A 26 29.48 71.28 -51.86
N PRO A 27 28.80 71.52 -53.00
CA PRO A 27 29.30 71.14 -54.31
C PRO A 27 30.46 72.03 -54.80
N PRO A 28 31.31 71.55 -55.71
CA PRO A 28 32.40 72.34 -56.31
C PRO A 28 31.92 73.62 -56.99
N ILE A 29 32.75 74.67 -56.98
CA ILE A 29 32.45 75.98 -57.60
C ILE A 29 32.26 75.94 -59.13
N ASN A 30 32.68 74.87 -59.81
CA ASN A 30 32.45 74.66 -61.24
C ASN A 30 31.92 73.24 -61.46
N LEU A 31 30.67 73.13 -61.92
CA LEU A 31 29.99 71.90 -62.29
C LEU A 31 30.09 71.73 -63.81
N SER A 32 30.72 70.66 -64.28
CA SER A 32 31.04 70.44 -65.70
C SER A 32 30.53 69.09 -66.20
N SER A 33 29.43 69.10 -66.95
CA SER A 33 28.66 67.92 -67.34
C SER A 33 28.13 67.09 -66.16
N ASP A 34 27.92 67.74 -65.01
CA ASP A 34 27.49 67.10 -63.77
C ASP A 34 25.96 67.15 -63.61
N VAL A 35 25.36 66.13 -63.00
CA VAL A 35 23.96 66.14 -62.56
C VAL A 35 23.93 66.18 -61.03
N VAL A 36 23.52 67.31 -60.47
CA VAL A 36 23.51 67.59 -59.02
C VAL A 36 22.08 67.79 -58.57
N ILE A 37 21.68 67.15 -57.48
CA ILE A 37 20.37 67.32 -56.84
C ILE A 37 20.60 67.72 -55.39
N ILE A 38 20.01 68.83 -54.96
CA ILE A 38 20.10 69.36 -53.58
C ILE A 38 18.76 69.11 -52.91
N ASN A 39 18.74 68.15 -51.99
CA ASN A 39 17.55 67.75 -51.22
C ASN A 39 17.53 68.28 -49.78
N HIS A 40 18.59 68.97 -49.32
CA HIS A 40 18.71 69.55 -47.98
C HIS A 40 19.14 71.03 -48.04
N ARG A 41 19.20 71.73 -46.90
CA ARG A 41 19.58 73.16 -46.86
C ARG A 41 21.09 73.33 -46.98
N ILE A 42 21.56 74.07 -47.99
CA ILE A 42 22.98 74.42 -48.18
C ILE A 42 23.14 75.94 -48.14
N THR A 43 24.14 76.43 -47.41
CA THR A 43 24.57 77.84 -47.47
C THR A 43 25.99 77.93 -48.02
N ASN A 44 26.16 78.66 -49.12
CA ASN A 44 27.43 78.81 -49.82
C ASN A 44 27.82 80.30 -49.90
N SER A 45 29.12 80.60 -49.84
CA SER A 45 29.62 81.97 -50.02
C SER A 45 30.39 82.16 -51.33
N ASN A 46 30.59 81.09 -52.11
CA ASN A 46 31.31 81.12 -53.37
C ASN A 46 30.36 81.09 -54.57
N THR A 47 30.80 81.57 -55.73
CA THR A 47 30.04 81.47 -56.99
C THR A 47 30.07 80.04 -57.54
N ILE A 48 28.91 79.46 -57.83
CA ILE A 48 28.78 78.17 -58.53
C ILE A 48 28.54 78.42 -60.02
N LYS A 49 29.27 77.73 -60.89
CA LYS A 49 29.11 77.79 -62.36
C LYS A 49 28.66 76.46 -62.93
N LEU A 50 27.59 76.46 -63.71
CA LEU A 50 27.16 75.32 -64.53
C LEU A 50 27.79 75.44 -65.91
N LEU A 51 28.54 74.41 -66.31
CA LEU A 51 29.32 74.34 -67.54
C LEU A 51 28.97 73.04 -68.29
N GLY A 52 28.65 73.15 -69.58
CA GLY A 52 28.58 72.03 -70.52
C GLY A 52 27.69 70.85 -70.12
N ASN A 53 26.39 70.91 -70.41
CA ASN A 53 25.38 69.87 -70.14
C ASN A 53 25.16 69.55 -68.64
N SER A 54 25.51 70.44 -67.73
CA SER A 54 25.29 70.23 -66.30
C SER A 54 23.83 70.47 -65.93
N THR A 55 23.27 69.65 -65.04
CA THR A 55 21.93 69.83 -64.48
C THR A 55 22.02 70.01 -62.96
N LEU A 56 21.58 71.14 -62.43
CA LEU A 56 21.42 71.36 -60.99
C LEU A 56 19.93 71.38 -60.64
N THR A 57 19.49 70.52 -59.74
CA THR A 57 18.12 70.46 -59.25
C THR A 57 18.07 70.84 -57.78
N ILE A 58 17.23 71.81 -57.41
CA ILE A 58 17.06 72.31 -56.06
C ILE A 58 15.66 71.91 -55.59
N ASN A 59 15.62 70.96 -54.66
CA ASN A 59 14.39 70.47 -54.03
C ASN A 59 14.20 71.07 -52.62
N HIS A 60 15.24 71.60 -51.98
CA HIS A 60 15.15 72.32 -50.70
C HIS A 60 15.78 73.73 -50.80
N ILE A 61 16.50 74.23 -49.79
CA ILE A 61 17.06 75.60 -49.80
C ILE A 61 18.54 75.62 -50.21
N LEU A 62 18.88 76.35 -51.28
CA LEU A 62 20.27 76.73 -51.56
C LEU A 62 20.40 78.24 -51.34
N SER A 63 21.22 78.67 -50.37
CA SER A 63 21.45 80.08 -50.07
C SER A 63 22.88 80.49 -50.42
N PHE A 64 23.03 81.63 -51.09
CA PHE A 64 24.31 82.29 -51.30
C PHE A 64 24.40 83.53 -50.42
N ASP A 65 25.34 83.59 -49.48
CA ASP A 65 25.49 84.76 -48.60
C ASP A 65 26.30 85.91 -49.23
N SER A 66 27.18 85.58 -50.19
CA SER A 66 27.97 86.56 -50.97
C SER A 66 28.36 86.10 -52.39
N GLY A 67 28.04 84.86 -52.75
CA GLY A 67 28.34 84.26 -54.06
C GLY A 67 27.20 84.41 -55.08
N SER A 68 27.45 83.99 -56.32
CA SER A 68 26.48 84.00 -57.42
C SER A 68 26.21 82.60 -57.98
N LEU A 69 25.13 82.41 -58.73
CA LEU A 69 24.92 81.21 -59.54
C LEU A 69 25.00 81.59 -61.01
N GLU A 70 25.96 81.02 -61.75
CA GLU A 70 26.19 81.31 -63.17
C GLU A 70 25.85 80.09 -64.04
N ILE A 71 24.98 80.26 -65.04
CA ILE A 71 24.61 79.24 -66.04
C ILE A 71 25.25 79.64 -67.36
N GLU A 72 26.29 78.92 -67.80
CA GLU A 72 27.19 79.41 -68.84
C GLU A 72 26.82 78.93 -70.26
N THR A 73 26.19 77.77 -70.44
CA THR A 73 25.89 77.21 -71.77
C THR A 73 24.40 76.89 -71.99
N THR A 74 23.96 76.82 -73.25
CA THR A 74 22.54 76.58 -73.61
C THR A 74 21.98 75.24 -73.21
N THR A 75 22.85 74.30 -72.88
CA THR A 75 22.50 72.93 -72.54
C THR A 75 22.57 72.67 -71.03
N ASP A 76 23.02 73.65 -70.25
CA ASP A 76 22.98 73.58 -68.79
C ASP A 76 21.56 73.88 -68.29
N VAL A 77 21.12 73.12 -67.28
CA VAL A 77 19.76 73.16 -66.76
C VAL A 77 19.77 73.41 -65.26
N LEU A 78 19.02 74.42 -64.80
CA LEU A 78 18.69 74.63 -63.39
C LEU A 78 17.22 74.31 -63.18
N ASN A 79 16.91 73.29 -62.39
CA ASN A 79 15.56 73.00 -61.95
C ASN A 79 15.41 73.47 -60.50
N ILE A 80 14.43 74.33 -60.23
CA ILE A 80 14.03 74.67 -58.88
C ILE A 80 12.65 74.06 -58.71
N ASN A 81 12.60 72.91 -58.05
CA ASN A 81 11.35 72.21 -57.77
C ASN A 81 10.69 72.88 -56.56
N TYR A 82 10.15 72.17 -55.57
CA TYR A 82 9.57 72.80 -54.37
C TYR A 82 10.59 73.50 -53.43
N GLY A 83 11.85 73.60 -53.86
CA GLY A 83 12.92 74.30 -53.15
C GLY A 83 12.97 75.81 -53.39
N MET A 84 13.96 76.45 -52.76
CA MET A 84 14.18 77.90 -52.85
C MET A 84 15.67 78.22 -52.99
N LEU A 85 15.99 79.06 -53.98
CA LEU A 85 17.32 79.60 -54.18
C LEU A 85 17.38 81.03 -53.61
N ILE A 86 18.15 81.25 -52.55
CA ILE A 86 18.36 82.58 -51.95
C ILE A 86 19.71 83.11 -52.42
N VAL A 87 19.77 84.34 -52.91
CA VAL A 87 21.04 85.00 -53.24
C VAL A 87 21.10 86.35 -52.56
N LYS A 88 21.99 86.46 -51.56
CA LYS A 88 22.25 87.68 -50.80
C LYS A 88 23.50 88.34 -51.34
N ASN A 89 23.40 89.62 -51.70
CA ASN A 89 24.50 90.44 -52.23
C ASN A 89 25.25 89.81 -53.43
N GLY A 90 24.58 88.97 -54.20
CA GLY A 90 25.08 88.25 -55.39
C GLY A 90 24.10 88.31 -56.56
N LEU A 91 24.38 87.56 -57.64
CA LEU A 91 23.55 87.52 -58.84
C LEU A 91 23.24 86.09 -59.28
N VAL A 92 22.07 85.88 -59.89
CA VAL A 92 21.82 84.71 -60.74
C VAL A 92 22.02 85.15 -62.17
N LEU A 93 23.07 84.64 -62.82
CA LEU A 93 23.47 85.04 -64.17
C LEU A 93 23.24 83.89 -65.13
N ASN A 94 22.28 84.04 -66.03
CA ASN A 94 22.08 83.09 -67.12
C ASN A 94 22.67 83.67 -68.41
N LYS A 95 23.81 83.14 -68.85
CA LYS A 95 24.44 83.53 -70.11
C LYS A 95 23.85 82.82 -71.32
N ALA A 96 23.24 81.63 -71.14
CA ALA A 96 22.69 80.85 -72.25
C ALA A 96 21.73 79.69 -71.89
N GLY A 97 21.72 79.14 -70.68
CA GLY A 97 21.04 77.89 -70.29
C GLY A 97 19.55 77.97 -69.93
N ILE A 98 18.99 76.85 -69.44
CA ILE A 98 17.55 76.68 -69.16
C ILE A 98 17.32 76.73 -67.64
N VAL A 99 16.32 77.51 -67.21
CA VAL A 99 15.87 77.54 -65.80
C VAL A 99 14.40 77.14 -65.75
N ASN A 100 14.11 76.07 -65.01
CA ASN A 100 12.76 75.55 -64.82
C ASN A 100 12.32 75.78 -63.37
N PHE A 101 11.11 76.29 -63.20
CA PHE A 101 10.47 76.46 -61.90
C PHE A 101 9.32 75.46 -61.78
N ASN A 102 9.54 74.38 -61.03
CA ASN A 102 8.53 73.37 -60.73
C ASN A 102 8.04 73.57 -59.29
N TYR A 103 7.30 74.66 -59.07
CA TYR A 103 6.79 75.13 -57.77
C TYR A 103 7.82 75.84 -56.86
N GLY A 104 9.04 76.10 -57.32
CA GLY A 104 10.07 76.77 -56.53
C GLY A 104 10.15 78.27 -56.68
N ARG A 105 10.99 78.91 -55.85
CA ARG A 105 11.24 80.36 -55.90
C ARG A 105 12.72 80.72 -55.88
N ILE A 106 13.05 81.86 -56.46
CA ILE A 106 14.32 82.56 -56.22
C ILE A 106 14.05 83.77 -55.34
N GLN A 107 14.83 83.94 -54.28
CA GLN A 107 14.80 85.12 -53.44
C GLN A 107 16.10 85.93 -53.59
N LEU A 108 15.99 87.22 -53.90
CA LEU A 108 17.14 88.12 -54.05
C LEU A 108 17.19 89.11 -52.88
N CYS A 109 18.25 89.05 -52.07
CA CYS A 109 18.51 89.99 -50.98
C CYS A 109 19.70 90.91 -51.35
N ASN A 110 19.48 91.93 -52.17
CA ASN A 110 20.51 92.91 -52.53
C ASN A 110 20.15 94.29 -51.96
N ASP A 111 21.01 94.86 -51.12
CA ASP A 111 20.71 96.01 -50.25
C ASP A 111 20.51 97.39 -50.96
N ASN A 112 20.38 97.47 -52.29
CA ASN A 112 20.41 98.76 -53.02
C ASN A 112 19.39 99.00 -54.15
N TYR A 113 18.34 98.20 -54.32
CA TYR A 113 17.28 98.48 -55.31
C TYR A 113 15.97 98.91 -54.63
N LYS A 114 15.75 100.22 -54.51
CA LYS A 114 14.44 100.81 -54.22
C LYS A 114 13.76 101.18 -55.54
N ASP A 115 12.62 100.57 -55.85
CA ASP A 115 11.66 101.19 -56.78
C ASP A 115 10.55 101.85 -55.95
N GLU A 116 10.53 103.18 -55.99
CA GLU A 116 9.47 104.03 -55.49
C GLU A 116 8.42 104.23 -56.60
N SER A 117 7.53 103.26 -56.86
CA SER A 117 6.37 103.52 -57.72
C SER A 117 5.13 102.67 -57.36
N ASN A 118 4.13 103.35 -56.77
CA ASN A 118 2.82 102.78 -56.43
C ASN A 118 1.98 102.47 -57.70
N SER A 119 2.09 101.27 -58.29
CA SER A 119 1.10 100.77 -59.27
C SER A 119 0.99 99.22 -59.33
N PRO A 120 -0.16 98.68 -59.78
CA PRO A 120 -0.62 97.32 -59.48
C PRO A 120 -0.04 96.22 -60.39
N GLN A 121 -0.19 94.98 -59.90
CA GLN A 121 0.23 93.67 -60.42
C GLN A 121 0.29 93.49 -61.95
N GLY A 122 1.31 92.75 -62.44
CA GLY A 122 1.37 92.24 -63.82
C GLY A 122 2.46 91.16 -64.01
N THR A 123 2.10 90.11 -64.76
CA THR A 123 2.71 88.78 -64.77
C THR A 123 3.93 88.61 -65.70
N PHE A 124 4.91 87.73 -65.39
CA PHE A 124 6.14 87.49 -66.17
C PHE A 124 6.17 86.12 -66.90
N GLY A 125 7.01 86.01 -67.93
CA GLY A 125 7.54 84.79 -68.58
C GLY A 125 8.27 85.19 -69.88
N THR A 126 9.24 84.50 -70.49
CA THR A 126 10.41 83.73 -70.03
C THR A 126 11.65 84.33 -70.72
N GLY A 127 12.81 84.33 -70.05
CA GLY A 127 14.13 84.59 -70.64
C GLY A 127 14.67 86.05 -70.58
N THR A 128 15.15 86.51 -69.42
CA THR A 128 16.57 86.82 -69.09
C THR A 128 16.63 87.68 -67.81
N ILE A 129 17.53 87.36 -66.88
CA ILE A 129 17.79 88.08 -65.63
C ILE A 129 18.91 89.13 -65.87
N PHE A 130 18.54 90.42 -65.71
CA PHE A 130 19.23 91.74 -65.69
C PHE A 130 20.12 92.26 -66.86
N ALA A 131 19.87 93.53 -67.26
CA ALA A 131 20.82 94.44 -67.92
C ALA A 131 20.71 95.90 -67.39
N GLU A 132 21.85 96.60 -67.48
CA GLU A 132 22.32 97.84 -66.81
C GLU A 132 21.48 99.16 -66.82
N ASN A 133 20.22 99.24 -67.29
CA ASN A 133 19.53 100.55 -67.43
C ASN A 133 18.01 100.62 -67.10
N GLY A 134 17.49 99.72 -66.25
CA GLY A 134 16.35 100.02 -65.37
C GLY A 134 14.97 100.43 -65.94
N ASN A 135 14.44 99.80 -67.00
CA ASN A 135 12.98 99.74 -67.29
C ASN A 135 12.67 98.53 -68.20
N ILE A 136 11.54 97.83 -67.97
CA ILE A 136 11.12 96.58 -68.66
C ILE A 136 9.64 96.71 -69.13
N GLU A 137 9.32 96.40 -70.41
CA GLU A 137 7.95 96.30 -70.99
C GLU A 137 7.75 94.95 -71.73
N ASP A 138 6.53 94.36 -71.67
CA ASP A 138 6.12 93.05 -72.23
C ASP A 138 5.04 93.18 -73.33
N ILE A 139 4.95 92.21 -74.26
CA ILE A 139 3.98 92.19 -75.37
C ILE A 139 3.09 90.94 -75.54
N ASN A 140 3.15 89.83 -74.78
CA ASN A 140 2.13 88.76 -74.97
C ASN A 140 1.86 87.87 -73.74
N SER A 141 0.67 88.07 -73.19
CA SER A 141 0.11 87.50 -71.95
C SER A 141 -0.12 85.98 -71.93
N GLY A 142 0.18 85.36 -70.78
CA GLY A 142 -0.31 84.02 -70.41
C GLY A 142 0.02 83.49 -69.00
N ASN A 143 0.21 84.36 -67.99
CA ASN A 143 0.23 84.11 -66.53
C ASN A 143 1.21 83.08 -65.87
N PHE A 144 2.36 83.52 -65.28
CA PHE A 144 2.93 83.12 -63.94
C PHE A 144 4.04 84.11 -63.45
N SER A 145 3.79 84.97 -62.43
CA SER A 145 4.76 85.97 -61.91
C SER A 145 5.28 85.71 -60.50
N SER A 146 4.90 84.62 -59.84
CA SER A 146 5.11 84.46 -58.39
C SER A 146 6.43 83.80 -57.97
N SER A 147 7.36 83.52 -58.90
CA SER A 147 8.54 82.68 -58.61
C SER A 147 9.84 83.45 -58.30
N ILE A 148 9.83 84.79 -58.32
CA ILE A 148 10.99 85.63 -57.94
C ILE A 148 10.53 86.67 -56.92
N GLU A 149 11.15 86.68 -55.75
CA GLU A 149 10.78 87.55 -54.62
C GLU A 149 12.00 88.32 -54.05
N TRP A 150 11.74 89.47 -53.44
CA TRP A 150 12.77 90.31 -52.80
C TRP A 150 12.65 90.24 -51.28
N CYS A 151 13.78 90.28 -50.57
CA CYS A 151 13.78 90.14 -49.11
C CYS A 151 13.16 91.37 -48.43
N SER A 152 12.24 91.15 -47.48
CA SER A 152 11.62 92.24 -46.69
C SER A 152 12.48 92.58 -45.46
N ALA A 153 12.50 93.86 -45.07
CA ALA A 153 13.44 94.41 -44.07
C ALA A 153 13.21 93.97 -42.61
N ASN A 154 12.18 93.18 -42.32
CA ASN A 154 11.92 92.64 -40.99
C ASN A 154 11.84 91.11 -41.14
N GLY A 155 12.80 90.39 -40.55
CA GLY A 155 12.97 88.94 -40.70
C GLY A 155 11.82 88.09 -40.18
N GLY A 156 10.67 88.13 -40.85
CA GLY A 156 9.56 87.18 -40.71
C GLY A 156 9.80 85.92 -41.53
N SER A 157 9.29 84.80 -41.02
CA SER A 157 9.44 83.44 -41.54
C SER A 157 9.23 83.33 -43.04
N LEU A 158 10.13 82.59 -43.66
CA LEU A 158 10.27 82.46 -45.10
C LEU A 158 9.40 81.28 -45.58
N ASN A 159 8.14 81.55 -45.92
CA ASN A 159 7.21 80.51 -46.37
C ASN A 159 7.51 80.07 -47.82
N LEU A 160 7.75 78.77 -48.02
CA LEU A 160 7.76 78.15 -49.35
C LEU A 160 6.35 78.29 -49.99
N PRO A 161 6.23 78.45 -51.33
CA PRO A 161 4.93 78.43 -51.99
C PRO A 161 4.23 77.08 -51.80
N ILE A 162 3.05 77.12 -51.21
CA ILE A 162 2.14 75.96 -51.13
C ILE A 162 0.98 76.20 -52.11
N PRO A 163 0.63 75.23 -52.99
CA PRO A 163 -0.58 75.30 -53.81
C PRO A 163 -1.84 75.49 -52.95
N GLU A 164 -2.93 76.06 -53.49
CA GLU A 164 -4.19 76.38 -52.76
C GLU A 164 -4.86 75.20 -52.02
N ASN A 165 -4.33 73.98 -52.15
CA ASN A 165 -4.85 72.74 -51.55
C ASN A 165 -3.79 71.95 -50.76
N CYS A 166 -2.70 72.59 -50.32
CA CYS A 166 -1.63 71.93 -49.57
C CYS A 166 -1.23 72.77 -48.33
N ALA A 167 -0.93 72.11 -47.22
CA ALA A 167 -0.46 72.76 -45.99
C ALA A 167 0.99 72.32 -45.67
N LEU A 168 1.77 73.23 -45.09
CA LEU A 168 3.03 72.91 -44.43
C LEU A 168 2.68 72.48 -43.00
N VAL A 169 3.00 71.24 -42.63
CA VAL A 169 2.88 70.76 -41.26
C VAL A 169 4.26 70.88 -40.63
N GLU A 170 4.42 71.74 -39.63
CA GLU A 170 5.59 71.71 -38.75
C GLU A 170 5.37 70.56 -37.75
N PRO A 171 6.35 69.64 -37.55
CA PRO A 171 6.22 68.64 -36.51
C PRO A 171 6.13 69.31 -35.13
N PRO A 172 5.33 68.77 -34.19
CA PRO A 172 5.30 69.23 -32.80
C PRO A 172 6.70 69.18 -32.17
N ALA A 173 6.93 70.06 -31.22
CA ALA A 173 8.25 70.38 -30.69
C ALA A 173 8.64 69.48 -29.48
N SER A 174 9.04 68.23 -29.76
CA SER A 174 9.70 67.22 -28.88
C SER A 174 9.33 65.83 -29.44
N ASP A 175 10.13 64.78 -29.57
CA ASP A 175 11.53 64.45 -29.34
C ASP A 175 11.78 63.13 -30.14
N CYS A 176 12.74 63.09 -31.08
CA CYS A 176 13.54 61.89 -31.37
C CYS A 176 14.88 62.44 -31.87
N ASP A 177 15.82 62.60 -30.94
CA ASP A 177 16.98 63.49 -31.03
C ASP A 177 18.01 63.03 -32.10
N ASP A 178 17.76 63.30 -33.39
CA ASP A 178 18.82 63.36 -34.41
C ASP A 178 18.56 64.42 -35.51
N GLU A 179 19.61 65.18 -35.82
CA GLU A 179 19.61 66.46 -36.57
C GLU A 179 19.36 66.31 -38.09
N THR A 180 18.26 65.71 -38.54
CA THR A 180 17.96 65.59 -39.99
C THR A 180 16.49 65.88 -40.36
N TYR A 181 16.09 67.16 -40.38
CA TYR A 181 14.72 67.58 -40.76
C TYR A 181 14.43 67.47 -42.27
N TYR A 182 13.35 66.76 -42.63
CA TYR A 182 12.61 66.92 -43.89
C TYR A 182 11.24 67.56 -43.63
N ILE A 183 10.92 68.65 -44.35
CA ILE A 183 9.58 69.25 -44.36
C ILE A 183 8.66 68.40 -45.26
N GLN A 184 7.62 67.77 -44.71
CA GLN A 184 6.58 67.13 -45.52
C GLN A 184 5.58 68.16 -46.06
N VAL A 185 5.31 68.12 -47.37
CA VAL A 185 4.23 68.87 -48.01
C VAL A 185 3.07 67.92 -48.27
N ILE A 186 1.97 68.10 -47.56
CA ILE A 186 0.80 67.23 -47.68
C ILE A 186 -0.26 67.93 -48.53
N CYS A 187 -0.60 67.31 -49.65
CA CYS A 187 -1.64 67.76 -50.56
C CYS A 187 -2.81 66.76 -50.50
N SER A 188 -3.47 66.70 -49.35
CA SER A 188 -4.67 65.91 -49.09
C SER A 188 -5.70 66.79 -48.39
N LEU A 189 -7.00 66.54 -48.62
CA LEU A 189 -8.10 67.28 -47.99
C LEU A 189 -8.27 66.95 -46.49
N ASN A 190 -7.43 66.06 -45.94
CA ASN A 190 -7.20 65.80 -44.51
C ASN A 190 -5.69 65.55 -44.30
N PRO A 191 -4.99 66.23 -43.38
CA PRO A 191 -3.63 65.84 -42.97
C PRO A 191 -3.68 64.44 -42.29
N PRO A 192 -2.63 63.59 -42.43
CA PRO A 192 -2.49 62.44 -41.55
C PRO A 192 -2.30 62.97 -40.13
N SER A 193 -3.11 62.48 -39.20
CA SER A 193 -2.66 62.37 -37.81
C SER A 193 -1.41 61.51 -37.84
N PHE A 194 -0.34 61.96 -37.19
CA PHE A 194 0.61 60.99 -36.66
C PHE A 194 -0.17 60.30 -35.54
N ALA A 195 -0.25 58.98 -35.61
CA ALA A 195 -0.76 58.20 -34.51
C ALA A 195 0.30 58.26 -33.38
N ASP A 196 -0.25 58.20 -32.19
CA ASP A 196 0.29 58.37 -30.84
C ASP A 196 -0.72 57.54 -30.07
N THR A 197 -0.62 56.22 -30.25
CA THR A 197 -1.66 55.25 -29.93
C THR A 197 -2.02 55.41 -28.47
N ASP A 198 -1.06 55.21 -27.57
CA ASP A 198 -1.16 55.38 -26.11
C ASP A 198 -1.32 56.84 -25.59
N THR A 199 -1.12 57.84 -26.46
CA THR A 199 -1.22 59.28 -26.15
C THR A 199 -0.20 59.82 -25.15
N ASP A 200 0.95 59.16 -24.98
CA ASP A 200 1.98 59.58 -24.02
C ASP A 200 2.79 60.82 -24.46
N GLY A 201 2.66 61.19 -25.74
CA GLY A 201 3.31 62.33 -26.37
C GLY A 201 4.64 62.03 -27.07
N VAL A 202 5.07 60.77 -27.11
CA VAL A 202 5.90 60.17 -28.15
C VAL A 202 4.97 59.85 -29.34
N LEU A 203 5.49 59.48 -30.51
CA LEU A 203 4.64 59.15 -31.67
C LEU A 203 5.07 57.77 -32.11
N ASP A 204 4.14 56.91 -32.49
CA ASP A 204 4.36 55.47 -32.72
C ASP A 204 5.66 55.18 -33.51
N PHE A 205 5.91 55.92 -34.60
CA PHE A 205 7.12 55.71 -35.43
C PHE A 205 8.48 55.99 -34.71
N CYS A 206 8.44 56.56 -33.52
CA CYS A 206 9.56 56.83 -32.61
C CYS A 206 9.37 56.16 -31.24
N ASP A 207 8.24 55.51 -31.00
CA ASP A 207 8.03 54.66 -29.85
C ASP A 207 8.75 53.32 -30.04
N ASN A 208 8.96 52.57 -28.97
CA ASN A 208 9.33 51.16 -29.05
C ASN A 208 8.33 50.26 -28.29
N ASP A 209 7.21 50.83 -27.85
CA ASP A 209 6.14 50.26 -27.04
C ASP A 209 4.88 51.10 -27.33
N ASP A 210 4.33 50.91 -28.53
CA ASP A 210 3.33 51.80 -29.18
C ASP A 210 2.01 51.94 -28.38
N ASP A 211 1.60 50.92 -27.61
CA ASP A 211 0.43 50.96 -26.71
C ASP A 211 0.79 51.12 -25.22
N ASN A 212 2.07 51.04 -24.85
CA ASN A 212 2.60 51.20 -23.50
C ASN A 212 2.19 50.09 -22.51
N ASP A 213 1.84 48.91 -23.02
CA ASP A 213 1.56 47.72 -22.21
C ASP A 213 2.83 47.17 -21.52
N GLY A 214 4.00 47.69 -21.89
CA GLY A 214 5.29 47.36 -21.31
C GLY A 214 6.00 46.21 -22.00
N VAL A 215 5.36 45.51 -22.93
CA VAL A 215 6.03 44.72 -23.98
C VAL A 215 6.56 45.72 -25.02
N THR A 216 7.55 45.33 -25.83
CA THR A 216 8.14 46.28 -26.80
C THR A 216 7.83 45.78 -28.19
N ASP A 217 7.54 46.66 -29.17
CA ASP A 217 7.08 46.26 -30.50
C ASP A 217 7.91 45.16 -31.16
N VAL A 218 9.21 45.10 -30.85
CA VAL A 218 10.15 44.08 -31.36
C VAL A 218 9.82 42.67 -30.86
N ILE A 219 9.31 42.55 -29.63
CA ILE A 219 8.87 41.33 -28.96
C ILE A 219 7.51 40.93 -29.52
N GLU A 220 6.49 41.79 -29.52
CA GLU A 220 5.18 41.41 -30.07
C GLU A 220 5.31 41.02 -31.54
N GLN A 221 5.98 41.82 -32.38
CA GLN A 221 6.09 41.52 -33.81
C GLN A 221 6.77 40.18 -34.12
N ASP A 222 7.69 39.68 -33.28
CA ASP A 222 8.57 38.52 -33.55
C ASP A 222 9.08 38.44 -35.01
N GLY A 223 9.44 39.58 -35.59
CA GLY A 223 9.91 39.69 -36.97
C GLY A 223 8.83 39.75 -38.07
N ASN A 224 7.55 39.83 -37.70
CA ASN A 224 6.39 40.11 -38.55
C ASN A 224 5.75 41.46 -38.20
N LEU A 225 5.98 42.48 -39.04
CA LEU A 225 5.46 43.86 -38.87
C LEU A 225 3.94 44.01 -39.08
N MET A 226 3.19 42.92 -39.17
CA MET A 226 1.73 42.88 -39.33
C MET A 226 1.23 41.65 -38.58
N ARG A 227 1.79 41.43 -37.38
CA ARG A 227 1.33 40.36 -36.50
C ARG A 227 0.02 40.84 -35.86
N ASP A 228 -0.92 39.92 -35.84
CA ASP A 228 -2.33 40.10 -35.50
C ASP A 228 -2.76 38.69 -35.07
N THR A 229 -2.56 38.40 -33.78
CA THR A 229 -2.62 37.05 -33.21
C THR A 229 -4.06 36.53 -33.22
N ASP A 230 -5.04 37.34 -32.84
CA ASP A 230 -6.46 36.98 -32.81
C ASP A 230 -7.21 37.19 -34.16
N ASN A 231 -6.65 37.96 -35.09
CA ASN A 231 -7.19 38.32 -36.41
C ASN A 231 -8.39 39.29 -36.39
N ASP A 232 -8.48 40.18 -35.41
CA ASP A 232 -9.51 41.22 -35.35
C ASP A 232 -9.25 42.41 -36.30
N GLY A 233 -7.99 42.58 -36.73
CA GLY A 233 -7.52 43.61 -37.63
C GLY A 233 -6.80 44.79 -36.97
N LEU A 234 -6.54 44.73 -35.67
CA LEU A 234 -5.48 45.46 -34.96
C LEU A 234 -4.17 44.65 -35.03
N GLU A 235 -3.03 45.30 -34.82
CA GLU A 235 -1.73 44.61 -34.82
C GLU A 235 -1.30 44.49 -33.35
N ASP A 236 -0.70 43.37 -32.94
CA ASP A 236 -0.30 43.07 -31.54
C ASP A 236 0.54 44.17 -30.85
N ILE A 237 1.05 45.17 -31.59
CA ILE A 237 1.84 46.30 -31.05
C ILE A 237 0.99 47.51 -30.64
N ILE A 238 -0.30 47.48 -30.95
CA ILE A 238 -1.26 48.55 -30.69
C ILE A 238 -2.55 47.95 -30.11
N ASP A 239 -2.44 46.77 -29.53
CA ASP A 239 -3.55 45.93 -29.08
C ASP A 239 -3.21 45.47 -27.66
N ILE A 240 -3.99 45.93 -26.69
CA ILE A 240 -3.69 45.65 -25.28
C ILE A 240 -4.12 44.24 -24.82
N ASP A 241 -4.73 43.43 -25.68
CA ASP A 241 -5.20 42.06 -25.42
C ASP A 241 -5.00 41.20 -26.70
N SER A 242 -3.75 40.82 -26.96
CA SER A 242 -3.28 40.30 -28.25
C SER A 242 -3.97 39.00 -28.72
N ASP A 243 -4.49 38.18 -27.81
CA ASP A 243 -5.21 36.94 -28.15
C ASP A 243 -6.72 36.96 -27.85
N ALA A 244 -7.22 38.10 -27.37
CA ALA A 244 -8.62 38.41 -27.11
C ALA A 244 -9.27 37.45 -26.11
N ASP A 245 -8.52 37.05 -25.09
CA ASP A 245 -9.02 36.24 -23.99
C ASP A 245 -9.63 37.10 -22.86
N GLY A 246 -9.46 38.43 -22.89
CA GLY A 246 -9.97 39.38 -21.92
C GLY A 246 -9.02 39.67 -20.76
N ILE A 247 -7.78 39.20 -20.79
CA ILE A 247 -6.73 39.50 -19.82
C ILE A 247 -5.67 40.36 -20.53
N PRO A 248 -5.50 41.65 -20.19
CA PRO A 248 -4.59 42.51 -20.94
C PRO A 248 -3.12 42.07 -20.89
N ASP A 249 -2.37 42.27 -21.98
CA ASP A 249 -0.97 41.86 -22.16
C ASP A 249 -0.05 42.38 -21.03
N ASN A 250 -0.32 43.59 -20.52
CA ASN A 250 0.38 44.19 -19.38
C ASN A 250 0.29 43.32 -18.10
N VAL A 251 -0.83 42.64 -17.91
CA VAL A 251 -1.12 41.74 -16.79
C VAL A 251 -0.40 40.41 -16.99
N GLU A 252 -0.47 39.85 -18.20
CA GLU A 252 0.04 38.51 -18.50
C GLU A 252 1.56 38.44 -18.71
N THR A 253 2.17 39.54 -19.14
CA THR A 253 3.62 39.62 -19.31
C THR A 253 4.38 39.62 -17.97
N GLN A 254 3.69 39.57 -16.83
CA GLN A 254 4.26 39.69 -15.48
C GLN A 254 3.73 38.64 -14.50
N LEU A 255 4.50 38.39 -13.42
CA LEU A 255 4.05 37.51 -12.34
C LEU A 255 2.92 38.16 -11.54
N THR A 256 1.89 37.39 -11.20
CA THR A 256 0.78 37.85 -10.33
C THR A 256 1.31 38.41 -9.00
N ILE A 257 2.17 37.67 -8.29
CA ILE A 257 2.84 38.19 -7.10
C ILE A 257 4.06 39.02 -7.51
N GLY A 258 3.93 40.32 -7.31
CA GLY A 258 4.98 41.28 -7.62
C GLY A 258 4.70 42.13 -8.85
N TYR A 259 3.52 41.95 -9.46
CA TYR A 259 2.96 42.78 -10.51
C TYR A 259 3.27 44.26 -10.33
N ILE A 260 3.78 44.87 -11.39
CA ILE A 260 4.15 46.28 -11.45
C ILE A 260 3.08 46.99 -12.27
N ALA A 261 2.15 47.68 -11.60
CA ALA A 261 1.12 48.44 -12.30
C ALA A 261 1.72 49.61 -13.11
N PRO A 262 1.18 49.89 -14.31
CA PRO A 262 1.65 50.97 -15.16
C PRO A 262 1.47 52.30 -14.43
N SER A 263 2.58 53.00 -14.24
CA SER A 263 2.57 54.28 -13.53
C SER A 263 3.81 55.12 -13.81
N GLY A 264 3.62 56.43 -13.76
CA GLY A 264 4.72 57.38 -13.83
C GLY A 264 4.73 58.14 -15.14
N ALA A 265 5.92 58.47 -15.62
CA ALA A 265 6.12 59.11 -16.90
C ALA A 265 6.78 58.12 -17.85
N VAL A 266 6.65 58.36 -19.13
CA VAL A 266 7.29 57.63 -20.23
C VAL A 266 8.72 58.12 -20.45
N ASP A 267 9.59 57.26 -20.96
CA ASP A 267 10.92 57.67 -21.41
C ASP A 267 10.77 58.34 -22.79
N ALA A 268 10.93 59.66 -22.83
CA ALA A 268 10.78 60.45 -24.07
C ALA A 268 11.78 60.12 -25.19
N GLN A 269 12.67 59.14 -25.02
CA GLN A 269 13.53 58.60 -26.08
C GLN A 269 13.10 57.22 -26.57
N THR A 270 12.39 56.45 -25.75
CA THR A 270 11.99 55.08 -26.09
C THR A 270 10.50 54.82 -26.05
N GLY A 271 9.70 55.75 -25.51
CA GLY A 271 8.25 55.68 -25.29
C GLY A 271 7.80 54.73 -24.18
N ILE A 272 8.58 53.68 -23.91
CA ILE A 272 8.39 52.78 -22.76
C ILE A 272 8.21 53.54 -21.42
N LEU A 273 7.19 53.15 -20.65
CA LEU A 273 6.97 53.58 -19.27
C LEU A 273 8.21 53.38 -18.38
N ASN A 274 8.64 54.45 -17.67
CA ASN A 274 9.85 54.40 -16.83
C ASN A 274 9.81 53.32 -15.72
N VAL A 275 8.62 52.84 -15.35
CA VAL A 275 8.46 51.79 -14.34
C VAL A 275 8.94 50.42 -14.85
N TYR A 276 8.85 50.18 -16.17
CA TYR A 276 9.32 48.97 -16.85
C TYR A 276 10.77 49.04 -17.31
N GLY A 277 11.33 50.25 -17.39
CA GLY A 277 12.76 50.47 -17.61
C GLY A 277 13.21 50.24 -19.05
N THR A 278 13.35 48.98 -19.49
CA THR A 278 13.69 48.64 -20.89
C THR A 278 12.66 47.74 -21.54
N GLY A 279 11.46 47.64 -20.97
CA GLY A 279 10.43 46.67 -21.34
C GLY A 279 10.41 45.46 -20.41
N LEU A 280 9.25 44.83 -20.33
CA LEU A 280 8.94 43.57 -19.67
C LEU A 280 9.37 42.40 -20.58
N ILE A 281 9.46 41.21 -19.98
CA ILE A 281 9.78 39.99 -20.72
C ILE A 281 8.56 39.10 -20.54
N PRO A 282 7.84 38.75 -21.62
CA PRO A 282 6.67 37.89 -21.53
C PRO A 282 6.96 36.59 -20.78
N ILE A 283 6.00 36.18 -19.96
CA ILE A 283 6.03 34.92 -19.23
C ILE A 283 5.50 33.81 -20.13
N ASP A 284 5.92 32.59 -19.82
CA ASP A 284 5.53 31.34 -20.46
C ASP A 284 5.31 30.37 -19.27
N THR A 285 4.05 30.25 -18.87
CA THR A 285 3.65 29.62 -17.60
C THR A 285 3.91 28.13 -17.63
N ASP A 286 3.55 27.46 -18.72
CA ASP A 286 3.65 26.01 -18.88
C ASP A 286 4.98 25.55 -19.54
N ASN A 287 5.78 26.49 -20.07
CA ASN A 287 7.05 26.28 -20.76
C ASN A 287 6.94 25.53 -22.11
N ASP A 288 5.84 25.67 -22.84
CA ASP A 288 5.67 25.09 -24.17
C ASP A 288 6.36 25.92 -25.29
N GLY A 289 6.74 27.16 -24.97
CA GLY A 289 7.43 28.10 -25.86
C GLY A 289 6.53 29.10 -26.58
N VAL A 290 5.24 29.14 -26.27
CA VAL A 290 4.32 30.25 -26.50
C VAL A 290 4.33 31.14 -25.25
N ALA A 291 4.16 32.45 -25.40
CA ALA A 291 4.13 33.37 -24.27
C ALA A 291 2.67 33.61 -23.89
N ASP A 292 2.38 33.82 -22.61
CA ASP A 292 1.00 33.90 -22.12
C ASP A 292 0.18 34.97 -22.85
N ILE A 293 0.77 36.15 -23.14
CA ILE A 293 0.17 37.26 -23.92
C ILE A 293 -0.39 36.89 -25.32
N ILE A 294 -0.13 35.68 -25.80
CA ILE A 294 -0.54 35.18 -27.12
C ILE A 294 -1.00 33.71 -27.03
N ASP A 295 -1.14 33.18 -25.83
CA ASP A 295 -1.49 31.80 -25.55
C ASP A 295 -2.89 31.71 -24.95
N THR A 296 -3.83 31.15 -25.70
CA THR A 296 -5.24 31.10 -25.31
C THR A 296 -5.55 30.12 -24.16
N ASP A 297 -4.56 29.37 -23.68
CA ASP A 297 -4.61 28.34 -22.63
C ASP A 297 -3.25 28.33 -21.91
N THR A 298 -2.99 29.38 -21.14
CA THR A 298 -1.70 29.74 -20.56
C THR A 298 -1.05 28.63 -19.72
N ASP A 299 -1.84 27.81 -19.02
CA ASP A 299 -1.36 26.70 -18.21
C ASP A 299 -1.57 25.31 -18.84
N ASN A 300 -2.20 25.25 -20.02
CA ASN A 300 -2.49 24.05 -20.80
C ASN A 300 -3.28 22.98 -20.00
N ASP A 301 -4.15 23.41 -19.08
CA ASP A 301 -5.03 22.52 -18.32
C ASP A 301 -6.26 22.03 -19.14
N GLY A 302 -6.52 22.69 -20.27
CA GLY A 302 -7.59 22.38 -21.22
C GLY A 302 -8.91 23.13 -21.00
N LEU A 303 -8.97 24.02 -20.02
CA LEU A 303 -9.80 25.22 -20.04
C LEU A 303 -9.09 26.29 -20.88
N LEU A 304 -9.76 27.39 -21.18
CA LEU A 304 -9.16 28.47 -21.97
C LEU A 304 -9.18 29.70 -21.09
N ASP A 305 -8.20 30.58 -21.22
CA ASP A 305 -8.06 31.73 -20.33
C ASP A 305 -9.29 32.65 -20.37
N ILE A 306 -9.97 32.75 -21.52
CA ILE A 306 -11.28 33.44 -21.66
C ILE A 306 -12.41 32.83 -20.80
N GLU A 307 -12.30 31.55 -20.44
CA GLU A 307 -13.19 30.86 -19.51
C GLU A 307 -12.83 31.10 -18.03
N GLU A 308 -11.61 31.57 -17.77
CA GLU A 308 -10.99 31.71 -16.45
C GLU A 308 -10.70 33.17 -16.05
N ASN A 309 -10.83 34.15 -16.97
CA ASN A 309 -10.64 35.58 -16.73
C ASN A 309 -11.62 36.21 -15.70
N GLY A 310 -12.61 35.47 -15.19
CA GLY A 310 -13.62 35.95 -14.23
C GLY A 310 -14.70 36.87 -14.82
N MET A 311 -14.74 37.02 -16.14
CA MET A 311 -15.59 37.95 -16.91
C MET A 311 -16.51 37.21 -17.90
N SER A 312 -16.47 37.53 -19.20
CA SER A 312 -17.38 37.03 -20.22
C SER A 312 -16.69 36.05 -21.15
N ASN A 313 -17.08 34.78 -21.18
CA ASN A 313 -16.47 33.75 -22.05
C ASN A 313 -16.82 33.91 -23.56
N VAL A 314 -17.26 35.09 -24.01
CA VAL A 314 -17.72 35.35 -25.39
C VAL A 314 -17.43 36.79 -25.80
N LEU A 315 -16.67 36.95 -26.88
CA LEU A 315 -16.44 38.22 -27.58
C LEU A 315 -17.71 38.83 -28.17
N LEU A 316 -17.90 40.14 -28.00
CA LEU A 316 -18.96 40.92 -28.65
C LEU A 316 -18.57 41.36 -30.07
N ASN A 317 -17.29 41.27 -30.43
CA ASN A 317 -16.67 41.82 -31.64
C ASN A 317 -16.99 43.31 -31.78
N SER A 318 -16.93 44.03 -30.66
CA SER A 318 -17.19 45.46 -30.59
C SER A 318 -16.20 46.04 -29.60
N ASP A 319 -15.40 46.99 -30.07
CA ASP A 319 -14.49 47.78 -29.27
C ASP A 319 -14.88 49.26 -29.51
N THR A 320 -15.35 49.91 -28.45
CA THR A 320 -15.88 51.28 -28.52
C THR A 320 -14.75 52.33 -28.47
N ASP A 321 -13.60 51.99 -27.90
CA ASP A 321 -12.41 52.83 -27.64
C ASP A 321 -11.44 52.75 -28.80
N ASN A 322 -11.34 51.58 -29.43
CA ASN A 322 -10.32 51.13 -30.35
C ASN A 322 -8.94 51.00 -29.67
N ASP A 323 -8.90 50.42 -28.48
CA ASP A 323 -7.66 50.11 -27.74
C ASP A 323 -7.28 48.62 -27.74
N GLY A 324 -8.10 47.74 -28.34
CA GLY A 324 -7.80 46.32 -28.47
C GLY A 324 -8.65 45.41 -27.60
N LEU A 325 -9.13 45.92 -26.45
CA LEU A 325 -9.96 45.13 -25.54
C LEU A 325 -11.44 45.11 -25.99
N ASP A 326 -12.05 43.93 -26.06
CA ASP A 326 -13.46 43.80 -26.44
C ASP A 326 -14.41 44.36 -25.36
N ASP A 327 -15.48 45.06 -25.76
CA ASP A 327 -16.54 45.61 -24.89
C ASP A 327 -17.15 44.56 -23.92
N ALA A 328 -16.91 43.26 -24.14
CA ALA A 328 -17.30 42.15 -23.25
C ALA A 328 -16.52 42.11 -21.92
N PHE A 329 -15.28 42.59 -21.93
CA PHE A 329 -14.32 42.50 -20.82
C PHE A 329 -14.15 43.84 -20.10
N GLU A 330 -14.40 44.92 -20.82
CA GLU A 330 -14.55 46.27 -20.30
C GLU A 330 -15.51 46.36 -19.10
N GLY A 331 -15.11 47.07 -18.04
CA GLY A 331 -15.97 47.23 -16.88
C GLY A 331 -17.04 48.32 -17.04
N ALA A 332 -16.98 49.36 -16.21
CA ALA A 332 -18.12 50.28 -16.10
C ALA A 332 -18.20 51.30 -17.25
N ASN A 333 -17.13 51.47 -18.02
CA ASN A 333 -16.95 52.57 -18.95
C ASN A 333 -16.29 52.14 -20.27
N LEU A 334 -17.10 51.58 -21.18
CA LEU A 334 -16.74 51.24 -22.58
C LEU A 334 -16.25 52.43 -23.47
N ASN A 335 -15.75 53.53 -22.94
CA ASN A 335 -15.19 54.64 -23.72
C ASN A 335 -14.36 55.54 -22.81
N ASP A 336 -13.24 55.04 -22.33
CA ASP A 336 -12.20 55.86 -21.71
C ASP A 336 -11.05 56.12 -22.69
N ALA A 337 -9.84 55.89 -22.22
CA ALA A 337 -8.60 56.31 -22.80
C ALA A 337 -7.64 55.21 -22.38
N ILE A 338 -6.87 54.71 -23.35
CA ILE A 338 -6.00 53.53 -23.22
C ILE A 338 -5.48 53.36 -21.80
N ASP A 339 -6.03 52.33 -21.16
CA ASP A 339 -5.65 51.84 -19.84
C ASP A 339 -5.11 50.43 -20.06
N VAL A 340 -3.79 50.32 -20.24
CA VAL A 340 -3.12 49.10 -20.71
C VAL A 340 -3.28 47.87 -19.80
N ASN A 341 -3.80 48.07 -18.59
CA ASN A 341 -4.12 46.99 -17.67
C ASN A 341 -5.62 46.98 -17.28
N ASP A 342 -6.41 47.82 -17.95
CA ASP A 342 -7.78 48.20 -17.65
C ASP A 342 -8.03 48.26 -16.12
N GLU A 343 -9.13 47.70 -15.64
CA GLU A 343 -9.49 47.73 -14.24
C GLU A 343 -8.78 46.63 -13.43
N ILE A 344 -7.89 45.85 -14.06
CA ILE A 344 -6.98 44.86 -13.46
C ILE A 344 -5.72 45.57 -12.91
N ASN A 345 -5.94 46.59 -12.08
CA ASN A 345 -4.89 47.42 -11.47
C ASN A 345 -4.00 46.66 -10.47
N ASN A 346 -4.44 45.48 -10.02
CA ASN A 346 -3.64 44.53 -9.24
C ASN A 346 -4.26 43.13 -9.40
N PRO A 347 -3.65 42.22 -10.20
CA PRO A 347 -4.23 40.92 -10.53
C PRO A 347 -4.53 40.09 -9.27
N SER A 348 -3.69 40.19 -8.23
CA SER A 348 -3.89 39.49 -6.95
C SER A 348 -5.17 39.89 -6.16
N SER A 349 -5.94 40.87 -6.64
CA SER A 349 -7.13 41.39 -5.96
C SER A 349 -8.15 42.01 -6.92
N SER A 350 -8.12 41.63 -8.20
CA SER A 350 -8.95 42.19 -9.28
C SER A 350 -10.22 41.34 -9.50
N ILE A 351 -10.74 41.36 -10.73
CA ILE A 351 -11.84 40.50 -11.20
C ILE A 351 -11.36 39.08 -11.53
N LEU A 352 -10.06 38.91 -11.79
CA LEU A 352 -9.45 37.61 -12.07
C LEU A 352 -9.65 36.69 -10.85
N PRO A 353 -10.16 35.47 -11.05
CA PRO A 353 -10.47 34.57 -9.97
C PRO A 353 -9.22 33.84 -9.46
N ASP A 354 -9.33 33.44 -8.20
CA ASP A 354 -8.39 32.61 -7.43
C ASP A 354 -9.31 31.71 -6.60
N THR A 355 -9.85 30.68 -7.26
CA THR A 355 -10.98 29.90 -6.78
C THR A 355 -10.59 29.09 -5.54
N ASP A 356 -9.33 28.68 -5.43
CA ASP A 356 -8.82 27.91 -4.30
C ASP A 356 -8.06 28.72 -3.23
N ALA A 357 -7.82 30.01 -3.49
CA ALA A 357 -7.19 30.97 -2.59
C ALA A 357 -5.73 30.64 -2.25
N ASP A 358 -4.99 30.03 -3.16
CA ASP A 358 -3.65 29.51 -2.90
C ASP A 358 -2.48 30.37 -3.39
N LEU A 359 -2.74 31.48 -4.09
CA LEU A 359 -1.74 32.42 -4.61
C LEU A 359 -0.62 32.74 -3.59
N GLY A 360 -0.97 32.90 -2.31
CA GLY A 360 -0.02 33.18 -1.22
C GLY A 360 0.80 31.98 -0.70
N SER A 361 0.54 30.77 -1.20
CA SER A 361 1.02 29.46 -0.75
C SER A 361 1.88 28.75 -1.78
N GLY A 362 1.92 29.24 -3.02
CA GLY A 362 2.76 28.72 -4.09
C GLY A 362 2.05 28.33 -5.39
N GLY A 363 0.73 28.52 -5.53
CA GLY A 363 0.03 28.57 -6.82
C GLY A 363 -0.16 30.00 -7.31
N ASP A 364 -1.07 30.22 -8.25
CA ASP A 364 -1.26 31.47 -9.01
C ASP A 364 -2.75 31.93 -9.04
N LEU A 365 -3.23 32.50 -10.16
CA LEU A 365 -4.64 32.75 -10.44
C LEU A 365 -5.16 31.65 -11.37
N ASP A 366 -6.49 31.49 -11.46
CA ASP A 366 -7.12 30.36 -12.17
C ASP A 366 -6.53 30.13 -13.58
N TYR A 367 -6.40 31.16 -14.43
CA TYR A 367 -5.80 31.08 -15.79
C TYR A 367 -4.30 30.71 -15.85
N ARG A 368 -3.63 30.57 -14.71
CA ARG A 368 -2.21 30.16 -14.57
C ARG A 368 -2.04 28.97 -13.63
N ASP A 369 -3.15 28.43 -13.16
CA ASP A 369 -3.19 27.31 -12.24
C ASP A 369 -3.70 26.07 -12.97
N LEU A 370 -2.78 25.12 -13.18
CA LEU A 370 -3.07 23.78 -13.72
C LEU A 370 -4.26 23.08 -13.02
N PHE A 371 -4.61 23.54 -11.81
CA PHE A 371 -5.86 23.21 -11.16
C PHE A 371 -6.57 24.46 -10.63
N ASP A 372 -7.54 24.94 -11.40
CA ASP A 372 -8.68 25.79 -11.05
C ASP A 372 -9.21 25.63 -9.60
N ILE A 373 -9.17 24.39 -9.10
CA ILE A 373 -9.38 24.08 -7.67
C ILE A 373 -8.28 23.14 -7.22
N ASN A 374 -7.44 23.61 -6.29
CA ASN A 374 -6.49 22.76 -5.58
C ASN A 374 -7.12 21.42 -5.18
N PRO A 375 -6.47 20.29 -5.52
CA PRO A 375 -6.97 18.99 -5.12
C PRO A 375 -7.20 18.98 -3.60
N PRO A 376 -8.25 18.30 -3.12
CA PRO A 376 -8.46 18.16 -1.69
C PRO A 376 -7.18 17.62 -1.06
N SER A 377 -6.93 17.97 0.21
CA SER A 377 -5.72 17.54 0.95
C SER A 377 -5.49 16.02 1.01
N PHE A 378 -6.44 15.24 0.50
CA PHE A 378 -6.40 13.80 0.32
C PHE A 378 -7.00 13.49 -1.07
N ALA A 379 -6.18 13.59 -2.10
CA ALA A 379 -6.53 13.24 -3.46
C ALA A 379 -5.64 12.08 -3.96
N THR A 380 -6.05 11.44 -5.03
CA THR A 380 -5.22 10.54 -5.82
C THR A 380 -5.18 11.05 -7.24
N LEU A 381 -4.01 10.99 -7.88
CA LEU A 381 -3.86 11.38 -9.28
C LEU A 381 -4.59 10.36 -10.16
N ASP A 382 -5.47 10.85 -11.03
CA ASP A 382 -6.06 10.05 -12.09
C ASP A 382 -5.14 10.10 -13.32
N PHE A 383 -4.98 8.97 -13.99
CA PHE A 383 -4.21 8.86 -15.21
C PHE A 383 -5.15 8.46 -16.35
N ASP A 384 -5.14 9.22 -17.43
CA ASP A 384 -6.11 9.14 -18.51
C ASP A 384 -5.81 8.04 -19.56
N GLY A 385 -4.57 7.53 -19.56
CA GLY A 385 -4.03 6.52 -20.46
C GLY A 385 -3.58 7.04 -21.82
N ILE A 386 -3.45 8.36 -22.00
CA ILE A 386 -3.05 9.01 -23.24
C ILE A 386 -1.65 9.61 -23.10
N ASP A 387 -1.45 10.48 -22.13
CA ASP A 387 -0.19 11.20 -21.96
C ASP A 387 0.19 11.57 -20.52
N ASP A 388 -0.64 11.21 -19.54
CA ASP A 388 -0.41 11.42 -18.10
C ASP A 388 0.79 10.66 -17.53
N TYR A 389 1.69 11.37 -16.84
CA TYR A 389 2.76 10.74 -16.08
C TYR A 389 3.44 11.65 -15.07
N LEU A 390 4.18 11.03 -14.15
CA LEU A 390 5.10 11.74 -13.27
C LEU A 390 6.54 11.33 -13.56
N SER A 391 7.49 12.25 -13.37
CA SER A 391 8.91 11.95 -13.60
C SER A 391 9.87 12.63 -12.62
N ALA A 392 10.98 11.94 -12.32
CA ALA A 392 12.14 12.45 -11.59
C ALA A 392 13.43 11.86 -12.18
N SER A 393 14.60 12.33 -11.73
CA SER A 393 15.88 11.71 -12.10
C SER A 393 15.99 10.28 -11.55
N THR A 394 16.68 9.39 -12.26
CA THR A 394 16.95 8.00 -11.83
C THR A 394 17.64 7.91 -10.46
N PHE A 395 17.21 6.94 -9.64
CA PHE A 395 17.73 6.58 -8.32
C PHE A 395 17.76 5.05 -8.02
N ILE A 396 17.23 4.18 -8.88
CA ILE A 396 17.23 2.70 -8.74
C ILE A 396 18.42 2.06 -9.47
N ASP A 397 18.82 2.62 -10.61
CA ASP A 397 19.93 2.13 -11.41
C ASP A 397 21.22 1.94 -10.58
N GLY A 398 21.82 0.75 -10.71
CA GLY A 398 23.04 0.39 -9.99
C GLY A 398 22.87 -0.06 -8.52
N LYS A 399 21.64 -0.09 -8.00
CA LYS A 399 21.33 -0.66 -6.68
C LYS A 399 21.55 -2.18 -6.65
N ASP A 400 21.72 -2.70 -5.45
CA ASP A 400 21.96 -4.12 -5.19
C ASP A 400 20.64 -4.88 -4.96
N GLU A 401 19.65 -4.23 -4.36
CA GLU A 401 18.32 -4.75 -4.08
C GLU A 401 17.31 -3.62 -4.30
N VAL A 402 16.05 -3.98 -4.54
CA VAL A 402 14.96 -3.00 -4.67
C VAL A 402 13.63 -3.63 -4.25
N SER A 403 12.75 -2.83 -3.65
CA SER A 403 11.30 -3.11 -3.60
C SER A 403 10.54 -1.87 -4.07
N ILE A 404 9.71 -2.00 -5.11
CA ILE A 404 8.81 -0.95 -5.59
C ILE A 404 7.38 -1.41 -5.28
N MET A 405 6.59 -0.55 -4.65
CA MET A 405 5.20 -0.85 -4.31
C MET A 405 4.28 0.36 -4.54
N ALA A 406 3.03 0.10 -4.87
CA ALA A 406 1.99 1.10 -5.06
C ALA A 406 0.60 0.48 -4.87
N TRP A 407 -0.36 1.28 -4.44
CA TRP A 407 -1.77 1.01 -4.66
C TRP A 407 -2.14 1.38 -6.10
N VAL A 408 -2.90 0.53 -6.78
CA VAL A 408 -3.40 0.80 -8.13
C VAL A 408 -4.88 0.46 -8.24
N LYS A 409 -5.62 1.26 -9.01
CA LYS A 409 -7.00 0.98 -9.42
C LYS A 409 -7.08 1.07 -10.94
N ILE A 410 -7.11 -0.08 -11.60
CA ILE A 410 -7.06 -0.19 -13.06
C ILE A 410 -8.41 0.20 -13.66
N ALA A 411 -8.43 1.13 -14.60
CA ALA A 411 -9.63 1.45 -15.37
C ALA A 411 -9.77 0.60 -16.64
N SER A 412 -10.99 0.51 -17.16
CA SER A 412 -11.23 -0.20 -18.42
C SER A 412 -10.60 0.52 -19.62
N GLY A 413 -10.09 -0.24 -20.59
CA GLY A 413 -9.56 0.32 -21.85
C GLY A 413 -8.06 0.63 -21.84
N ASN A 414 -7.32 0.10 -20.86
CA ASN A 414 -5.86 0.11 -20.85
C ASN A 414 -5.27 -0.55 -22.12
N ALA A 415 -4.07 -0.09 -22.49
CA ALA A 415 -3.28 -0.71 -23.54
C ALA A 415 -2.84 -2.14 -23.18
N VAL A 416 -2.23 -2.84 -24.13
CA VAL A 416 -1.69 -4.21 -23.97
C VAL A 416 -0.68 -4.31 -22.81
N VAL A 417 0.09 -3.24 -22.60
CA VAL A 417 1.04 -3.08 -21.50
C VAL A 417 0.95 -1.64 -21.02
N THR A 418 0.88 -1.45 -19.71
CA THR A 418 0.87 -0.12 -19.09
C THR A 418 1.74 -0.07 -17.84
N THR A 419 2.49 1.01 -17.64
CA THR A 419 3.49 1.12 -16.56
C THR A 419 2.91 1.79 -15.31
N ILE A 420 3.16 1.17 -14.16
CA ILE A 420 2.80 1.74 -12.84
C ILE A 420 3.93 2.65 -12.38
N ALA A 421 5.13 2.09 -12.18
CA ALA A 421 6.30 2.86 -11.73
C ALA A 421 7.63 2.15 -12.06
N GLY A 422 8.68 2.90 -12.40
CA GLY A 422 10.02 2.34 -12.61
C GLY A 422 10.99 3.18 -13.41
N GLU A 423 12.14 2.59 -13.75
CA GLU A 423 13.22 3.18 -14.56
C GLU A 423 13.38 2.39 -15.87
N ASP A 424 12.40 2.57 -16.76
CA ASP A 424 12.38 1.94 -18.08
C ASP A 424 12.61 0.41 -18.03
N ILE A 425 13.47 -0.14 -18.90
CA ILE A 425 13.78 -1.57 -18.96
C ILE A 425 14.68 -2.05 -17.82
N SER A 426 15.24 -1.16 -17.00
CA SER A 426 16.13 -1.51 -15.89
C SER A 426 15.37 -2.19 -14.77
N CYS A 427 14.28 -1.58 -14.33
CA CYS A 427 13.42 -2.06 -13.25
C CYS A 427 12.06 -1.38 -13.33
N LYS A 428 10.98 -2.11 -13.55
CA LYS A 428 9.63 -1.51 -13.56
C LYS A 428 8.55 -2.45 -13.07
N LEU A 429 7.55 -1.85 -12.44
CA LEU A 429 6.26 -2.43 -12.09
C LEU A 429 5.21 -1.96 -13.08
N TYR A 430 4.41 -2.88 -13.62
CA TYR A 430 3.53 -2.62 -14.75
C TYR A 430 2.39 -3.66 -14.81
N ILE A 431 1.40 -3.42 -15.66
CA ILE A 431 0.30 -4.34 -15.96
C ILE A 431 0.47 -4.87 -17.39
N GLU A 432 0.37 -6.19 -17.55
CA GLU A 432 0.35 -6.89 -18.84
C GLU A 432 -1.08 -7.19 -19.31
N ASN A 433 -1.20 -7.80 -20.49
CA ASN A 433 -2.47 -8.21 -21.06
C ASN A 433 -3.32 -9.01 -20.07
N ASN A 434 -4.62 -8.71 -20.04
CA ASN A 434 -5.61 -9.30 -19.13
C ASN A 434 -5.44 -8.87 -17.67
N ASP A 435 -4.97 -7.64 -17.42
CA ASP A 435 -4.93 -7.04 -16.09
C ASP A 435 -3.99 -7.78 -15.13
N GLU A 436 -2.90 -8.36 -15.64
CA GLU A 436 -1.91 -9.14 -14.89
C GLU A 436 -0.76 -8.25 -14.39
N PRO A 437 -0.62 -8.03 -13.06
CA PRO A 437 0.52 -7.34 -12.50
C PRO A 437 1.83 -8.04 -12.86
N SER A 438 2.83 -7.27 -13.24
CA SER A 438 4.14 -7.77 -13.63
C SER A 438 5.27 -6.89 -13.09
N PHE A 439 6.36 -7.53 -12.73
CA PHE A 439 7.58 -6.87 -12.28
C PHE A 439 8.74 -7.36 -13.13
N SER A 440 9.53 -6.43 -13.65
CA SER A 440 10.68 -6.75 -14.49
C SER A 440 11.96 -6.11 -13.98
N ILE A 441 13.07 -6.80 -14.23
CA ILE A 441 14.40 -6.29 -13.92
C ILE A 441 15.40 -6.70 -14.99
N LYS A 442 16.36 -5.83 -15.27
CA LYS A 442 17.56 -6.12 -16.06
C LYS A 442 18.79 -6.02 -15.17
N VAL A 443 19.51 -7.13 -15.04
CA VAL A 443 20.73 -7.21 -14.24
C VAL A 443 21.94 -7.33 -15.15
N GLN A 444 23.09 -6.84 -14.69
CA GLN A 444 24.30 -6.73 -15.52
C GLN A 444 24.67 -8.04 -16.24
N GLY A 445 24.63 -8.01 -17.57
CA GLY A 445 25.06 -9.11 -18.43
C GLY A 445 23.98 -10.14 -18.76
N GLU A 446 22.75 -9.92 -18.31
CA GLU A 446 21.59 -10.78 -18.58
C GLU A 446 20.53 -10.08 -19.44
N SER A 447 19.61 -10.85 -20.00
CA SER A 447 18.37 -10.31 -20.56
C SER A 447 17.41 -9.89 -19.46
N THR A 448 16.52 -8.95 -19.73
CA THR A 448 15.41 -8.60 -18.84
C THR A 448 14.64 -9.85 -18.40
N LYS A 449 14.36 -9.93 -17.10
CA LYS A 449 13.59 -10.99 -16.44
C LYS A 449 12.27 -10.40 -15.99
N ILE A 450 11.21 -11.19 -16.08
CA ILE A 450 9.84 -10.78 -15.78
C ILE A 450 9.23 -11.84 -14.88
N VAL A 451 8.54 -11.41 -13.84
CA VAL A 451 7.67 -12.23 -13.01
C VAL A 451 6.28 -11.59 -13.01
N SER A 452 5.23 -12.41 -13.13
CA SER A 452 3.85 -11.95 -13.31
C SER A 452 2.92 -12.65 -12.34
N ALA A 453 1.92 -11.92 -11.85
CA ALA A 453 0.87 -12.42 -10.97
C ALA A 453 -0.39 -12.79 -11.76
N ASN A 454 -1.39 -13.35 -11.08
CA ASN A 454 -2.72 -13.52 -11.65
C ASN A 454 -3.40 -12.16 -11.91
N ALA A 455 -4.33 -12.16 -12.86
CA ALA A 455 -5.16 -10.98 -13.17
C ALA A 455 -5.90 -10.45 -11.94
N ILE A 456 -5.93 -9.12 -11.80
CA ILE A 456 -6.64 -8.42 -10.73
C ILE A 456 -7.94 -7.78 -11.23
N ALA A 457 -8.83 -7.41 -10.31
CA ALA A 457 -10.12 -6.80 -10.68
C ALA A 457 -9.91 -5.35 -11.13
N ILE A 458 -10.64 -4.95 -12.18
CA ILE A 458 -10.68 -3.55 -12.61
C ILE A 458 -11.67 -2.74 -11.75
N ASN A 459 -11.41 -1.45 -11.61
CA ASN A 459 -12.15 -0.51 -10.75
C ASN A 459 -12.14 -0.87 -9.24
N GLU A 460 -11.25 -1.75 -8.81
CA GLU A 460 -10.98 -2.07 -7.40
C GLU A 460 -9.53 -1.74 -7.07
N TRP A 461 -9.28 -1.30 -5.84
CA TRP A 461 -7.93 -1.03 -5.36
C TRP A 461 -7.18 -2.32 -5.05
N HIS A 462 -6.01 -2.49 -5.66
CA HIS A 462 -5.07 -3.56 -5.35
C HIS A 462 -3.68 -3.01 -5.05
N HIS A 463 -2.99 -3.62 -4.09
CA HIS A 463 -1.63 -3.22 -3.75
C HIS A 463 -0.62 -4.15 -4.43
N ILE A 464 0.26 -3.59 -5.25
CA ILE A 464 1.24 -4.39 -6.01
C ILE A 464 2.64 -4.10 -5.49
N THR A 465 3.48 -5.12 -5.33
CA THR A 465 4.89 -4.96 -4.98
C THR A 465 5.78 -5.84 -5.85
N GLY A 466 6.81 -5.25 -6.44
CA GLY A 466 7.92 -5.97 -7.05
C GLY A 466 9.15 -5.90 -6.16
N SER A 467 9.84 -7.02 -5.95
CA SER A 467 11.12 -7.01 -5.22
C SER A 467 12.21 -7.86 -5.86
N TYR A 468 13.46 -7.41 -5.73
CA TYR A 468 14.65 -8.11 -6.21
C TYR A 468 15.76 -8.04 -5.18
N SER A 469 16.49 -9.16 -5.05
CA SER A 469 17.68 -9.27 -4.22
C SER A 469 18.85 -9.83 -5.01
N ASN A 470 19.94 -9.07 -5.17
CA ASN A 470 21.15 -9.64 -5.79
C ASN A 470 21.83 -10.71 -4.93
N VAL A 471 21.57 -10.75 -3.63
CA VAL A 471 22.13 -11.76 -2.71
C VAL A 471 21.59 -13.14 -3.08
N THR A 472 20.30 -13.22 -3.40
CA THR A 472 19.63 -14.47 -3.77
C THR A 472 19.50 -14.66 -5.28
N GLY A 473 19.55 -13.57 -6.06
CA GLY A 473 19.26 -13.57 -7.50
C GLY A 473 17.77 -13.71 -7.80
N ILE A 474 16.89 -13.55 -6.80
CA ILE A 474 15.45 -13.82 -6.92
C ILE A 474 14.68 -12.51 -7.11
N LEU A 475 13.76 -12.55 -8.07
CA LEU A 475 12.72 -11.57 -8.37
C LEU A 475 11.38 -12.08 -7.83
N ARG A 476 10.57 -11.22 -7.22
CA ARG A 476 9.25 -11.58 -6.68
C ARG A 476 8.20 -10.54 -7.04
N ILE A 477 6.96 -10.99 -7.14
CA ILE A 477 5.79 -10.12 -7.20
C ILE A 477 4.79 -10.48 -6.11
N TYR A 478 4.22 -9.44 -5.52
CA TYR A 478 3.18 -9.54 -4.52
C TYR A 478 1.95 -8.76 -4.96
N VAL A 479 0.78 -9.33 -4.72
CA VAL A 479 -0.52 -8.67 -4.91
C VAL A 479 -1.27 -8.73 -3.58
N ASP A 480 -1.74 -7.58 -3.10
CA ASP A 480 -2.39 -7.38 -1.81
C ASP A 480 -1.60 -7.96 -0.63
N GLY A 481 -0.26 -8.00 -0.74
CA GLY A 481 0.64 -8.57 0.26
C GLY A 481 0.84 -10.10 0.17
N ILE A 482 0.21 -10.80 -0.78
CA ILE A 482 0.45 -12.22 -1.10
C ILE A 482 1.59 -12.33 -2.09
N GLN A 483 2.59 -13.19 -1.84
CA GLN A 483 3.57 -13.54 -2.87
C GLN A 483 2.91 -14.45 -3.91
N GLU A 484 2.67 -13.92 -5.11
CA GLU A 484 1.99 -14.66 -6.18
C GLU A 484 2.98 -15.51 -7.00
N ASP A 485 4.17 -14.98 -7.31
CA ASP A 485 5.19 -15.71 -8.07
C ASP A 485 6.63 -15.26 -7.72
N GLU A 486 7.61 -16.10 -8.03
CA GLU A 486 9.04 -15.80 -7.93
C GLU A 486 9.85 -16.37 -9.10
N LEU A 487 10.91 -15.66 -9.49
CA LEU A 487 11.80 -16.06 -10.57
C LEU A 487 13.27 -15.90 -10.18
N ASP A 488 14.06 -16.96 -10.40
CA ASP A 488 15.53 -16.89 -10.31
C ASP A 488 16.10 -16.28 -11.60
N THR A 489 16.79 -15.15 -11.46
CA THR A 489 17.47 -14.48 -12.59
C THR A 489 18.59 -15.33 -13.20
N GLY A 490 19.12 -16.30 -12.43
CA GLY A 490 20.23 -17.18 -12.78
C GLY A 490 21.59 -16.65 -12.35
N VAL A 491 21.65 -15.46 -11.74
CA VAL A 491 22.90 -14.78 -11.37
C VAL A 491 22.76 -14.12 -9.99
N THR A 492 23.79 -14.27 -9.16
CA THR A 492 23.88 -13.62 -7.83
C THR A 492 25.01 -12.59 -7.82
N GLY A 493 24.86 -11.54 -7.00
CA GLY A 493 25.79 -10.42 -6.87
C GLY A 493 25.76 -9.43 -8.05
N ALA A 494 24.82 -9.58 -8.99
CA ALA A 494 24.64 -8.66 -10.11
C ALA A 494 23.77 -7.47 -9.69
N LYS A 495 24.27 -6.26 -9.94
CA LYS A 495 23.53 -5.01 -9.74
C LYS A 495 22.46 -4.84 -10.81
N ILE A 496 21.46 -4.01 -10.50
CA ILE A 496 20.52 -3.49 -11.49
C ILE A 496 21.32 -2.74 -12.57
N GLU A 497 21.07 -3.06 -13.83
CA GLU A 497 21.86 -2.56 -14.96
C GLU A 497 21.54 -1.09 -15.23
N VAL A 498 22.57 -0.24 -15.27
CA VAL A 498 22.45 1.11 -15.82
C VAL A 498 22.45 0.99 -17.35
N THR A 499 21.28 1.11 -17.97
CA THR A 499 21.15 0.85 -19.41
C THR A 499 21.39 2.12 -20.23
N SER A 500 21.86 1.97 -21.47
CA SER A 500 21.90 3.09 -22.43
C SER A 500 20.55 3.44 -23.05
N ASP A 501 19.57 2.55 -22.84
CA ASP A 501 18.21 2.69 -23.35
C ASP A 501 17.33 3.48 -22.37
N SER A 502 17.72 3.55 -21.08
CA SER A 502 17.14 4.42 -20.07
C SER A 502 17.23 5.89 -20.49
N ASN A 503 16.12 6.60 -20.34
CA ASN A 503 16.03 8.05 -20.51
C ASN A 503 16.62 8.83 -19.32
N GLY A 504 17.12 8.13 -18.29
CA GLY A 504 17.64 8.74 -17.07
C GLY A 504 16.58 9.19 -16.08
N ALA A 505 15.34 8.72 -16.21
CA ALA A 505 14.23 9.07 -15.33
C ALA A 505 13.66 7.87 -14.57
N PHE A 506 13.16 8.15 -13.36
CA PHE A 506 12.15 7.32 -12.70
C PHE A 506 10.78 7.91 -13.04
N GLU A 507 9.85 7.07 -13.50
CA GLU A 507 8.55 7.49 -13.99
C GLU A 507 7.42 6.72 -13.30
N VAL A 508 6.29 7.39 -13.11
CA VAL A 508 5.02 6.81 -12.64
C VAL A 508 3.98 7.06 -13.72
N GLY A 509 3.20 6.04 -14.09
CA GLY A 509 2.16 6.14 -15.10
C GLY A 509 2.61 5.99 -16.56
N ARG A 510 3.93 5.90 -16.86
CA ARG A 510 4.42 5.64 -18.22
C ARG A 510 5.82 5.02 -18.27
N ILE A 511 6.27 4.74 -19.50
CA ILE A 511 7.67 4.45 -19.81
C ILE A 511 8.22 5.33 -20.93
N SER A 512 9.46 5.78 -20.79
CA SER A 512 10.16 6.60 -21.78
C SER A 512 11.03 5.85 -22.80
N SER A 513 11.04 4.51 -22.81
CA SER A 513 11.66 3.79 -23.93
C SER A 513 10.97 4.13 -25.25
N ASN A 514 11.66 3.92 -26.37
CA ASN A 514 11.10 4.07 -27.72
C ASN A 514 10.09 2.94 -28.05
N VAL A 515 9.05 2.80 -27.25
CA VAL A 515 7.86 1.99 -27.52
C VAL A 515 6.77 2.88 -28.13
N PRO A 516 6.00 2.40 -29.13
CA PRO A 516 5.12 3.25 -29.93
C PRO A 516 4.11 4.10 -29.13
N ASP A 517 3.62 3.57 -28.01
CA ASP A 517 2.51 4.15 -27.24
C ASP A 517 2.93 4.54 -25.81
N ARG A 518 4.24 4.51 -25.49
CA ARG A 518 4.83 4.89 -24.17
C ARG A 518 4.19 4.25 -22.91
N GLU A 519 3.36 3.23 -23.08
CA GLU A 519 2.74 2.44 -21.99
C GLU A 519 2.03 3.28 -20.93
N TYR A 520 1.31 4.32 -21.35
CA TYR A 520 0.54 5.18 -20.44
C TYR A 520 -0.50 4.41 -19.62
N PHE A 521 -0.62 4.76 -18.33
CA PHE A 521 -1.54 4.15 -17.37
C PHE A 521 -2.90 4.79 -17.40
N LYS A 522 -3.93 3.95 -17.35
CA LYS A 522 -5.30 4.41 -17.20
C LYS A 522 -5.91 3.94 -15.88
N GLY A 523 -6.29 4.90 -15.05
CA GLY A 523 -6.84 4.70 -13.70
C GLY A 523 -6.02 5.44 -12.65
N ALA A 524 -6.12 5.01 -11.39
CA ALA A 524 -5.49 5.74 -10.27
C ALA A 524 -4.28 4.98 -9.68
N ILE A 525 -3.24 5.72 -9.28
CA ILE A 525 -2.05 5.20 -8.58
C ILE A 525 -1.85 6.00 -7.29
N ASP A 526 -1.63 5.30 -6.17
CA ASP A 526 -1.44 5.91 -4.86
C ASP A 526 -0.30 5.23 -4.08
N GLU A 527 0.24 5.91 -3.06
CA GLU A 527 1.22 5.36 -2.10
C GLU A 527 2.44 4.68 -2.73
N VAL A 528 3.05 5.35 -3.71
CA VAL A 528 4.25 4.82 -4.38
C VAL A 528 5.43 4.87 -3.42
N ARG A 529 6.00 3.70 -3.09
CA ARG A 529 7.15 3.57 -2.19
C ARG A 529 8.26 2.77 -2.87
N VAL A 530 9.50 3.23 -2.72
CA VAL A 530 10.68 2.54 -3.23
C VAL A 530 11.70 2.34 -2.11
N PHE A 531 12.10 1.09 -1.90
CA PHE A 531 13.13 0.70 -0.95
C PHE A 531 14.37 0.16 -1.67
N ASP A 532 15.57 0.42 -1.16
CA ASP A 532 16.81 -0.17 -1.66
C ASP A 532 17.22 -1.48 -0.97
N ILE A 533 16.21 -2.19 -0.45
CA ILE A 533 16.28 -3.53 0.13
C ILE A 533 15.19 -4.41 -0.47
N SER A 534 15.38 -5.72 -0.43
CA SER A 534 14.31 -6.68 -0.71
C SER A 534 13.45 -6.88 0.55
N LEU A 535 12.23 -6.36 0.54
CA LEU A 535 11.29 -6.51 1.65
C LEU A 535 10.79 -7.97 1.77
N THR A 536 10.53 -8.38 3.01
CA THR A 536 9.87 -9.66 3.30
C THR A 536 8.34 -9.52 3.21
N ALA A 537 7.64 -10.64 3.05
CA ALA A 537 6.17 -10.65 3.03
C ALA A 537 5.56 -10.02 4.30
N ASP A 538 6.08 -10.36 5.49
CA ASP A 538 5.55 -9.84 6.77
C ASP A 538 5.76 -8.32 6.90
N GLN A 539 6.89 -7.81 6.40
CA GLN A 539 7.16 -6.38 6.32
C GLN A 539 6.19 -5.67 5.37
N ILE A 540 5.96 -6.21 4.18
CA ILE A 540 5.00 -5.66 3.21
C ILE A 540 3.60 -5.64 3.83
N GLN A 541 3.11 -6.79 4.32
CA GLN A 541 1.77 -6.96 4.90
C GLN A 541 1.48 -5.99 6.07
N ARG A 542 2.50 -5.62 6.84
CA ARG A 542 2.39 -4.62 7.93
C ARG A 542 2.30 -3.17 7.45
N MET A 543 2.59 -2.90 6.19
CA MET A 543 2.66 -1.56 5.61
C MET A 543 1.54 -1.23 4.62
N ILE A 544 0.88 -2.21 4.00
CA ILE A 544 0.01 -1.91 2.84
C ILE A 544 -1.25 -1.11 3.21
N TYR A 545 -1.87 -1.39 4.37
CA TYR A 545 -3.15 -0.79 4.78
C TYR A 545 -3.00 0.43 5.70
N GLN A 546 -1.86 1.11 5.64
CA GLN A 546 -1.58 2.34 6.40
C GLN A 546 -0.42 3.11 5.78
N GLU A 547 -0.39 4.42 6.00
CA GLU A 547 0.80 5.23 5.74
C GLU A 547 1.94 4.88 6.72
N ILE A 548 3.15 5.36 6.40
CA ILE A 548 4.35 5.13 7.19
C ILE A 548 5.03 6.44 7.63
N GLU A 549 5.65 6.43 8.79
CA GLU A 549 6.40 7.56 9.35
C GLU A 549 7.81 7.15 9.82
N ASN A 550 8.71 8.13 9.86
CA ASN A 550 10.04 7.96 10.45
C ASN A 550 9.95 8.05 11.97
N TYR A 551 10.11 6.92 12.64
CA TYR A 551 10.20 6.88 14.09
C TYR A 551 11.55 6.32 14.54
N SER A 552 12.37 7.17 15.15
CA SER A 552 13.70 6.78 15.64
C SER A 552 14.59 6.10 14.58
N SER A 553 14.52 6.54 13.32
CA SER A 553 15.23 5.97 12.15
C SER A 553 14.70 4.62 11.64
N ASN A 554 13.56 4.15 12.16
CA ASN A 554 12.84 2.99 11.65
C ASN A 554 11.57 3.43 10.90
N VAL A 555 11.11 2.57 9.98
CA VAL A 555 9.78 2.67 9.39
C VAL A 555 8.74 2.21 10.40
N ARG A 556 7.73 3.04 10.66
CA ARG A 556 6.64 2.77 11.59
C ARG A 556 5.31 3.07 10.92
N GLY A 557 4.26 2.30 11.22
CA GLY A 557 2.92 2.58 10.74
C GLY A 557 2.28 3.79 11.44
N THR A 558 1.50 4.59 10.72
CA THR A 558 0.80 5.77 11.30
C THR A 558 -0.52 5.41 11.99
N VAL A 559 -1.12 4.27 11.63
CA VAL A 559 -2.39 3.80 12.19
C VAL A 559 -2.13 2.84 13.34
N ILE A 560 -1.31 1.82 13.08
CA ILE A 560 -0.75 0.95 14.11
C ILE A 560 0.64 1.48 14.39
N GLU A 561 0.77 2.19 15.50
CA GLU A 561 2.02 2.84 15.90
C GLU A 561 3.10 1.82 16.37
N LYS A 562 3.49 0.89 15.51
CA LYS A 562 4.52 -0.15 15.73
C LYS A 562 5.51 -0.12 14.58
N ASP A 563 6.79 -0.31 14.91
CA ASP A 563 7.85 -0.44 13.91
C ASP A 563 7.52 -1.62 12.99
N ILE A 564 7.71 -1.42 11.69
CA ILE A 564 7.53 -2.48 10.69
C ILE A 564 8.67 -3.47 10.84
N VAL A 565 8.32 -4.72 11.12
CA VAL A 565 9.25 -5.78 11.49
C VAL A 565 8.93 -7.05 10.71
N ASP A 566 9.95 -7.83 10.39
CA ASP A 566 9.79 -9.25 10.04
C ASP A 566 9.74 -10.05 11.35
N ILE A 567 8.58 -10.61 11.69
CA ILE A 567 8.39 -11.35 12.94
C ILE A 567 9.29 -12.59 13.09
N ILE A 568 9.76 -13.19 12.00
CA ILE A 568 10.60 -14.40 12.07
C ILE A 568 12.02 -14.00 12.42
N SER A 569 12.56 -12.98 11.75
CA SER A 569 13.95 -12.54 11.97
C SER A 569 14.11 -11.50 13.09
N GLY A 570 13.02 -10.81 13.45
CA GLY A 570 13.01 -9.69 14.38
C GLY A 570 13.60 -8.38 13.82
N ASN A 571 13.87 -8.32 12.52
CA ASN A 571 14.51 -7.18 11.88
C ASN A 571 13.49 -6.09 11.52
N THR A 572 13.76 -4.86 11.96
CA THR A 572 13.01 -3.67 11.53
C THR A 572 13.55 -3.12 10.20
N ILE A 573 12.74 -2.32 9.51
CA ILE A 573 13.18 -1.58 8.33
C ILE A 573 13.77 -0.23 8.75
N SER A 574 14.96 0.11 8.25
CA SER A 574 15.51 1.45 8.45
C SER A 574 14.84 2.46 7.53
N TRP A 575 14.47 3.64 8.06
CA TRP A 575 13.92 4.73 7.25
C TRP A 575 14.88 5.16 6.13
N ALA A 576 16.19 5.03 6.32
CA ALA A 576 17.18 5.38 5.30
C ALA A 576 17.15 4.45 4.07
N SER A 577 16.53 3.27 4.17
CA SER A 577 16.35 2.36 3.05
C SER A 577 15.13 2.69 2.18
N LEU A 578 14.20 3.52 2.68
CA LEU A 578 13.13 4.12 1.88
C LEU A 578 13.76 5.24 1.06
N ILE A 579 13.96 5.00 -0.23
CA ILE A 579 14.65 5.91 -1.13
C ILE A 579 13.72 6.86 -1.89
N ALA A 580 12.42 6.52 -1.95
CA ALA A 580 11.36 7.42 -2.42
C ALA A 580 10.03 7.04 -1.75
N TYR A 581 9.24 8.02 -1.35
CA TYR A 581 7.88 7.83 -0.84
C TYR A 581 6.98 8.97 -1.28
N TYR A 582 5.95 8.64 -2.07
CA TYR A 582 4.93 9.55 -2.56
C TYR A 582 3.57 9.09 -2.03
N PRO A 583 3.07 9.69 -0.95
CA PRO A 583 1.71 9.42 -0.45
C PRO A 583 0.60 9.94 -1.38
N MET A 584 0.97 10.73 -2.40
CA MET A 584 0.06 11.45 -3.30
C MET A 584 -0.95 12.38 -2.61
N THR A 585 -0.73 12.72 -1.33
CA THR A 585 -1.59 13.63 -0.55
C THR A 585 -1.22 15.12 -0.65
N ASP A 586 -0.04 15.44 -1.16
CA ASP A 586 0.50 16.81 -1.30
C ASP A 586 0.85 17.02 -2.78
N ILE A 587 -0.18 17.37 -3.57
CA ILE A 587 -0.07 17.75 -4.97
C ILE A 587 0.03 19.28 -4.99
N LYS A 588 1.07 19.79 -5.63
CA LYS A 588 1.26 21.22 -5.91
C LYS A 588 1.12 21.45 -7.41
N ASN A 589 0.98 22.70 -7.82
CA ASN A 589 0.74 23.19 -9.20
C ASN A 589 1.66 22.55 -10.29
N SER A 590 2.70 21.79 -9.95
CA SER A 590 3.31 20.85 -10.92
C SER A 590 4.14 19.70 -10.33
N THR A 591 4.05 19.40 -9.02
CA THR A 591 4.90 18.37 -8.39
C THR A 591 4.22 17.62 -7.24
N THR A 592 4.72 16.43 -6.91
CA THR A 592 4.42 15.74 -5.64
C THR A 592 5.68 15.49 -4.82
N THR A 593 5.59 15.74 -3.52
CA THR A 593 6.71 15.73 -2.58
C THR A 593 7.18 14.30 -2.27
N ASP A 594 8.50 14.06 -2.28
CA ASP A 594 9.12 12.84 -1.73
C ASP A 594 9.28 12.95 -0.20
N TYR A 595 8.58 12.09 0.54
CA TYR A 595 8.61 12.02 2.01
C TYR A 595 9.82 11.24 2.55
N SER A 596 10.64 10.67 1.66
CA SER A 596 11.93 10.09 2.03
C SER A 596 12.97 11.15 2.41
N VAL A 597 14.17 10.72 2.77
CA VAL A 597 15.30 11.63 3.05
C VAL A 597 16.04 12.10 1.80
N ASN A 598 15.64 11.65 0.60
CA ASN A 598 16.38 11.86 -0.64
C ASN A 598 15.83 13.00 -1.51
N SER A 599 14.62 13.48 -1.23
CA SER A 599 13.99 14.61 -1.94
C SER A 599 13.90 14.39 -3.45
N ASN A 600 13.56 13.16 -3.87
CA ASN A 600 13.32 12.80 -5.26
C ASN A 600 11.94 13.29 -5.72
N THR A 601 11.66 14.59 -5.64
CA THR A 601 10.37 15.18 -6.04
C THR A 601 9.99 14.78 -7.47
N LEU A 602 8.75 14.36 -7.66
CA LEU A 602 8.19 14.00 -8.97
C LEU A 602 7.50 15.21 -9.60
N GLN A 603 7.81 15.47 -10.87
CA GLN A 603 7.12 16.45 -11.71
C GLN A 603 5.86 15.81 -12.30
N LEU A 604 4.71 16.47 -12.21
CA LEU A 604 3.49 16.09 -12.90
C LEU A 604 3.58 16.57 -14.36
N ASN A 605 3.10 15.75 -15.29
CA ASN A 605 3.10 16.08 -16.71
C ASN A 605 1.73 15.66 -17.27
N ASN A 606 1.01 16.64 -17.81
CA ASN A 606 -0.31 16.52 -18.45
C ASN A 606 -1.44 16.03 -17.52
N ILE A 607 -1.17 15.94 -16.21
CA ILE A 607 -2.17 15.53 -15.22
C ILE A 607 -3.17 16.68 -15.02
N THR A 608 -4.36 16.53 -15.57
CA THR A 608 -5.45 17.53 -15.52
C THR A 608 -6.61 17.14 -14.60
N SER A 609 -6.52 15.98 -13.93
CA SER A 609 -7.61 15.49 -13.07
C SER A 609 -7.16 14.69 -11.86
N PHE A 610 -8.01 14.69 -10.83
CA PHE A 610 -7.79 13.97 -9.59
C PHE A 610 -9.07 13.29 -9.09
N GLU A 611 -8.90 12.22 -8.31
CA GLU A 611 -9.96 11.52 -7.61
C GLU A 611 -9.81 11.66 -6.09
N GLU A 612 -10.89 11.34 -5.35
CA GLU A 612 -10.81 11.20 -3.90
C GLU A 612 -9.85 10.07 -3.52
N GLN A 613 -9.00 10.29 -2.51
CA GLN A 613 -8.11 9.25 -2.01
C GLN A 613 -8.90 8.10 -1.42
N THR A 614 -9.00 7.02 -2.19
CA THR A 614 -9.90 5.90 -1.93
C THR A 614 -9.20 4.58 -1.69
N ALA A 615 -7.86 4.54 -1.73
CA ALA A 615 -7.09 3.35 -1.35
C ALA A 615 -7.35 2.98 0.14
N PRO A 616 -7.41 1.68 0.50
CA PRO A 616 -7.76 1.26 1.85
C PRO A 616 -6.62 1.53 2.85
N MET A 617 -6.63 2.71 3.48
CA MET A 617 -5.61 3.12 4.46
C MET A 617 -6.18 3.70 5.77
N PRO A 618 -6.66 2.88 6.73
CA PRO A 618 -7.12 1.49 6.62
C PRO A 618 -8.55 1.38 6.07
N TYR A 619 -9.10 0.15 5.99
CA TYR A 619 -10.54 -0.03 5.80
C TYR A 619 -11.32 0.59 6.97
N LYS A 620 -12.30 1.44 6.65
CA LYS A 620 -13.11 2.19 7.62
C LYS A 620 -14.59 2.01 7.34
N THR A 621 -15.39 1.89 8.39
CA THR A 621 -16.86 1.91 8.24
C THR A 621 -17.36 3.35 8.18
N ILE A 622 -18.48 3.59 7.48
CA ILE A 622 -19.15 4.89 7.38
C ILE A 622 -20.61 4.86 7.87
N SER A 623 -21.20 3.66 7.98
CA SER A 623 -22.58 3.50 8.40
C SER A 623 -22.82 2.20 9.16
N ASN A 624 -23.90 2.16 9.92
CA ASN A 624 -24.33 0.93 10.58
C ASN A 624 -24.85 -0.06 9.54
N GLY A 625 -24.42 -1.31 9.59
CA GLY A 625 -24.83 -2.32 8.61
C GLY A 625 -24.14 -3.66 8.80
N ASN A 626 -24.33 -4.58 7.85
CA ASN A 626 -23.57 -5.82 7.85
C ASN A 626 -22.19 -5.60 7.23
N TRP A 627 -21.21 -6.39 7.65
CA TRP A 627 -19.86 -6.39 7.08
C TRP A 627 -19.87 -6.62 5.55
N THR A 628 -20.82 -7.39 5.03
CA THR A 628 -20.92 -7.71 3.59
C THR A 628 -21.64 -6.66 2.76
N ASP A 629 -22.13 -5.58 3.37
CA ASP A 629 -22.84 -4.52 2.65
C ASP A 629 -21.83 -3.44 2.24
N GLU A 630 -21.70 -3.14 0.94
CA GLU A 630 -20.82 -2.07 0.42
C GLU A 630 -21.07 -0.73 1.14
N SER A 631 -22.33 -0.39 1.42
CA SER A 631 -22.72 0.85 2.10
C SER A 631 -22.24 0.96 3.55
N THR A 632 -21.82 -0.13 4.18
CA THR A 632 -21.22 -0.13 5.53
C THR A 632 -19.81 0.47 5.50
N TRP A 633 -19.10 0.31 4.39
CA TRP A 633 -17.71 0.72 4.21
C TRP A 633 -17.59 2.07 3.54
N PHE A 634 -16.58 2.84 3.94
CA PHE A 634 -16.39 4.22 3.46
C PHE A 634 -16.27 4.28 1.94
N TYR A 635 -15.52 3.36 1.34
CA TYR A 635 -15.44 3.19 -0.11
C TYR A 635 -15.72 1.75 -0.55
N GLY A 636 -16.79 1.15 0.00
CA GLY A 636 -17.13 -0.26 -0.28
C GLY A 636 -17.43 -0.61 -1.74
N SER A 637 -17.57 0.37 -2.64
CA SER A 637 -17.73 0.13 -4.08
C SER A 637 -16.42 -0.08 -4.84
N VAL A 638 -15.27 0.18 -4.20
CA VAL A 638 -13.92 0.06 -4.79
C VAL A 638 -12.94 -0.68 -3.87
N TRP A 639 -13.45 -1.26 -2.78
CA TRP A 639 -12.73 -2.10 -1.81
C TRP A 639 -13.20 -3.55 -1.94
N ASP A 640 -12.39 -4.51 -1.49
CA ASP A 640 -12.69 -5.95 -1.50
C ASP A 640 -13.15 -6.50 -0.14
N ILE A 641 -13.33 -5.64 0.87
CA ILE A 641 -13.47 -6.01 2.29
C ILE A 641 -14.84 -6.66 2.62
N GLU A 642 -15.84 -6.36 1.82
CA GLU A 642 -17.19 -6.91 1.89
C GLU A 642 -17.30 -8.32 1.31
N ASP A 643 -16.40 -8.72 0.39
CA ASP A 643 -16.22 -10.13 0.01
C ASP A 643 -15.32 -10.87 1.00
N VAL A 644 -15.96 -11.40 2.04
CA VAL A 644 -15.31 -12.14 3.13
C VAL A 644 -14.38 -13.26 2.64
N ASN A 645 -14.61 -13.86 1.48
CA ASN A 645 -13.74 -14.93 0.97
C ASN A 645 -12.39 -14.39 0.46
N ASN A 646 -12.33 -13.12 0.09
CA ASN A 646 -11.14 -12.46 -0.44
C ASN A 646 -10.42 -11.62 0.62
N ASN A 647 -11.03 -11.40 1.79
CA ASN A 647 -10.42 -10.65 2.89
C ASN A 647 -9.04 -11.19 3.26
N LYS A 648 -8.06 -10.27 3.30
CA LYS A 648 -6.68 -10.62 3.61
C LYS A 648 -6.48 -10.72 5.13
N ASP A 649 -5.79 -11.78 5.58
CA ASP A 649 -5.52 -12.02 7.00
C ASP A 649 -4.71 -10.88 7.67
N TRP A 650 -4.06 -10.04 6.87
CA TRP A 650 -3.27 -8.88 7.29
C TRP A 650 -3.94 -7.52 7.05
N SER A 651 -5.26 -7.49 6.80
CA SER A 651 -5.99 -6.23 6.75
C SER A 651 -5.89 -5.45 8.07
N ILE A 652 -5.92 -4.12 7.97
CA ILE A 652 -6.15 -3.21 9.09
C ILE A 652 -7.58 -2.70 8.96
N VAL A 653 -8.41 -2.94 9.97
CA VAL A 653 -9.84 -2.62 9.95
C VAL A 653 -10.19 -1.69 11.11
N LYS A 654 -10.87 -0.59 10.80
CA LYS A 654 -11.37 0.37 11.78
C LYS A 654 -12.91 0.41 11.77
N ILE A 655 -13.50 -0.12 12.83
CA ILE A 655 -14.94 -0.11 13.08
C ILE A 655 -15.32 1.19 13.76
N GLN A 656 -15.88 2.10 12.95
CA GLN A 656 -16.35 3.43 13.36
C GLN A 656 -17.87 3.50 13.51
N ASP A 657 -18.58 2.40 13.24
CA ASP A 657 -20.04 2.26 13.27
C ASP A 657 -20.48 0.92 13.85
N ASP A 658 -21.78 0.75 14.09
CA ASP A 658 -22.31 -0.52 14.58
C ASP A 658 -22.41 -1.51 13.43
N VAL A 659 -21.48 -2.47 13.41
CA VAL A 659 -21.36 -3.50 12.35
C VAL A 659 -21.76 -4.87 12.88
N SER A 660 -22.47 -5.64 12.06
CA SER A 660 -22.76 -7.05 12.30
C SER A 660 -22.12 -7.97 11.26
N THR A 661 -21.75 -9.18 11.68
CA THR A 661 -21.27 -10.23 10.78
C THR A 661 -21.68 -11.62 11.24
N SER A 662 -21.84 -12.52 10.28
CA SER A 662 -22.09 -13.95 10.49
C SER A 662 -21.00 -14.82 9.88
N SER A 663 -19.79 -14.26 9.77
CA SER A 663 -18.62 -14.92 9.19
C SER A 663 -17.39 -14.70 10.07
N SER A 664 -16.39 -15.56 9.86
CA SER A 664 -15.11 -15.48 10.56
C SER A 664 -14.21 -14.45 9.87
N HIS A 665 -13.50 -13.66 10.67
CA HIS A 665 -12.60 -12.62 10.19
C HIS A 665 -11.23 -12.75 10.83
N LYS A 666 -10.20 -12.52 10.02
CA LYS A 666 -8.83 -12.43 10.47
C LYS A 666 -8.28 -11.08 10.01
N ALA A 667 -7.53 -10.44 10.89
CA ALA A 667 -6.92 -9.15 10.60
C ALA A 667 -5.59 -9.03 11.33
N LEU A 668 -4.69 -8.21 10.78
CA LEU A 668 -3.48 -7.81 11.47
C LEU A 668 -3.76 -6.68 12.46
N GLY A 669 -4.63 -5.75 12.05
CA GLY A 669 -5.15 -4.66 12.89
C GLY A 669 -6.66 -4.70 13.00
N LEU A 670 -7.20 -4.64 14.23
CA LEU A 670 -8.63 -4.37 14.45
C LEU A 670 -8.78 -3.24 15.47
N ILE A 671 -9.44 -2.17 15.07
CA ILE A 671 -9.68 -0.99 15.90
C ILE A 671 -11.19 -0.82 16.01
N ILE A 672 -11.74 -0.82 17.22
CA ILE A 672 -13.17 -0.56 17.46
C ILE A 672 -13.30 0.74 18.23
N ASP A 673 -13.83 1.77 17.58
CA ASP A 673 -13.94 3.12 18.14
C ASP A 673 -14.87 3.18 19.36
N SER A 674 -14.67 4.19 20.19
CA SER A 674 -15.47 4.41 21.40
C SER A 674 -16.96 4.47 21.06
N SER A 675 -17.79 3.83 21.90
CA SER A 675 -19.24 3.69 21.74
C SER A 675 -19.74 2.90 20.51
N LYS A 676 -18.84 2.36 19.69
CA LYS A 676 -19.19 1.53 18.52
C LYS A 676 -19.12 0.05 18.85
N LYS A 677 -19.80 -0.77 18.04
CA LYS A 677 -19.91 -2.21 18.26
C LYS A 677 -19.65 -3.02 17.00
N LEU A 678 -18.80 -4.04 17.10
CA LEU A 678 -18.76 -5.17 16.16
C LEU A 678 -19.51 -6.37 16.78
N THR A 679 -20.58 -6.82 16.14
CA THR A 679 -21.40 -7.97 16.58
C THR A 679 -21.13 -9.18 15.69
N VAL A 680 -20.72 -10.30 16.30
CA VAL A 680 -20.34 -11.53 15.60
C VAL A 680 -21.32 -12.62 15.98
N THR A 681 -22.00 -13.19 14.99
CA THR A 681 -23.08 -14.18 15.16
C THR A 681 -22.72 -15.52 14.55
N GLY A 682 -23.34 -16.62 14.98
CA GLY A 682 -23.24 -17.92 14.29
C GLY A 682 -21.90 -18.65 14.46
N ASP A 683 -21.35 -18.65 15.67
CA ASP A 683 -20.14 -19.41 16.06
C ASP A 683 -18.89 -19.10 15.22
N ASN A 684 -18.50 -17.82 15.15
CA ASN A 684 -17.42 -17.36 14.26
C ASN A 684 -16.14 -16.92 14.98
N LEU A 685 -15.02 -17.00 14.28
CA LEU A 685 -13.70 -16.55 14.73
C LEU A 685 -13.50 -15.07 14.43
N ILE A 686 -13.02 -14.32 15.42
CA ILE A 686 -12.28 -13.07 15.21
C ILE A 686 -10.83 -13.31 15.59
N GLN A 687 -9.93 -13.27 14.62
CA GLN A 687 -8.50 -13.41 14.86
C GLN A 687 -7.79 -12.08 14.65
N ASN A 688 -6.95 -11.71 15.60
CA ASN A 688 -6.03 -10.58 15.45
C ASN A 688 -4.57 -11.04 15.57
N SER A 689 -3.73 -10.71 14.59
CA SER A 689 -2.35 -11.18 14.55
C SER A 689 -1.32 -10.18 15.10
N TRP A 690 -1.62 -8.88 15.20
CA TRP A 690 -0.60 -7.89 15.60
C TRP A 690 -1.05 -6.76 16.54
N TYR A 691 -2.25 -6.22 16.32
CA TYR A 691 -2.74 -5.09 17.10
C TYR A 691 -4.27 -5.07 17.19
N LEU A 692 -4.78 -5.17 18.40
CA LEU A 692 -6.20 -4.98 18.72
C LEU A 692 -6.34 -3.73 19.59
N GLU A 693 -7.04 -2.72 19.07
CA GLU A 693 -7.46 -1.55 19.84
C GLU A 693 -8.95 -1.61 20.12
N LEU A 694 -9.29 -1.79 21.39
CA LEU A 694 -10.64 -1.99 21.85
C LEU A 694 -11.09 -0.76 22.66
N ASN A 695 -11.68 0.23 21.98
CA ASN A 695 -12.27 1.40 22.63
C ASN A 695 -13.79 1.25 22.82
N GLY A 696 -14.44 0.55 21.89
CA GLY A 696 -15.86 0.18 21.90
C GLY A 696 -16.14 -1.24 22.40
N THR A 697 -17.07 -1.91 21.74
CA THR A 697 -17.57 -3.24 22.14
C THR A 697 -17.38 -4.27 21.03
N LEU A 698 -16.75 -5.40 21.36
CA LEU A 698 -16.79 -6.60 20.51
C LEU A 698 -17.78 -7.61 21.12
N ASP A 699 -18.91 -7.81 20.46
CA ASP A 699 -20.03 -8.62 20.93
C ASP A 699 -19.96 -10.01 20.26
N LEU A 700 -19.45 -11.00 21.00
CA LEU A 700 -19.27 -12.37 20.51
C LEU A 700 -20.50 -13.21 20.89
N GLU A 701 -21.41 -13.36 19.94
CA GLU A 701 -22.61 -14.16 20.13
C GLU A 701 -22.34 -15.67 19.97
N ASP A 702 -23.26 -16.47 20.51
CA ASP A 702 -23.19 -17.93 20.50
C ASP A 702 -21.81 -18.45 20.97
N ASP A 703 -21.14 -19.26 20.18
CA ASP A 703 -19.81 -19.81 20.45
C ASP A 703 -18.69 -19.07 19.69
N SER A 704 -18.93 -17.82 19.30
CA SER A 704 -17.92 -16.97 18.66
C SER A 704 -16.77 -16.66 19.62
N GLN A 705 -15.55 -16.60 19.10
CA GLN A 705 -14.33 -16.48 19.92
C GLN A 705 -13.39 -15.42 19.37
N LEU A 706 -12.66 -14.77 20.28
CA LEU A 706 -11.55 -13.88 19.94
C LEU A 706 -10.24 -14.64 20.13
N VAL A 707 -9.43 -14.76 19.09
CA VAL A 707 -8.07 -15.32 19.14
C VAL A 707 -7.07 -14.20 18.84
N GLN A 708 -6.17 -13.91 19.78
CA GLN A 708 -5.03 -13.03 19.52
C GLN A 708 -3.77 -13.90 19.48
N THR A 709 -2.93 -13.70 18.46
CA THR A 709 -1.70 -14.48 18.30
C THR A 709 -0.59 -14.01 19.23
N GLU A 710 0.55 -14.70 19.23
CA GLU A 710 1.73 -14.35 20.05
C GLU A 710 2.39 -13.01 19.68
N ASN A 711 1.97 -12.37 18.58
CA ASN A 711 2.45 -11.05 18.19
C ASN A 711 1.38 -9.95 18.36
N SER A 712 0.18 -10.32 18.82
CA SER A 712 -0.96 -9.41 18.92
C SER A 712 -0.99 -8.69 20.27
N ASP A 713 -0.81 -7.39 20.21
CA ASP A 713 -0.95 -6.51 21.37
C ASP A 713 -2.38 -5.99 21.53
N LEU A 714 -2.76 -5.66 22.77
CA LEU A 714 -4.08 -5.20 23.17
C LEU A 714 -3.95 -3.81 23.82
N VAL A 715 -4.51 -2.83 23.12
CA VAL A 715 -4.76 -1.48 23.61
C VAL A 715 -6.25 -1.36 23.88
N SER A 716 -6.64 -0.71 24.98
CA SER A 716 -8.06 -0.51 25.28
C SER A 716 -8.32 0.82 25.96
N SER A 717 -9.54 1.34 25.80
CA SER A 717 -10.04 2.47 26.58
C SER A 717 -10.61 2.03 27.94
N SER A 718 -11.03 3.00 28.76
CA SER A 718 -11.76 2.73 30.00
C SER A 718 -13.13 2.08 29.80
N THR A 719 -13.68 2.13 28.58
CA THR A 719 -14.97 1.54 28.20
C THR A 719 -14.85 0.32 27.29
N GLY A 720 -13.65 0.08 26.76
CA GLY A 720 -13.33 -1.04 25.88
C GLY A 720 -13.64 -2.39 26.49
N LYS A 721 -14.45 -3.20 25.81
CA LYS A 721 -14.90 -4.49 26.34
C LYS A 721 -15.31 -5.50 25.27
N ILE A 722 -15.24 -6.77 25.64
CA ILE A 722 -15.93 -7.84 24.92
C ILE A 722 -17.18 -8.27 25.68
N LEU A 723 -18.16 -8.81 24.96
CA LEU A 723 -19.28 -9.58 25.51
C LEU A 723 -19.10 -11.01 25.03
N ARG A 724 -18.61 -11.90 25.90
CA ARG A 724 -18.43 -13.32 25.58
C ARG A 724 -19.42 -14.16 26.36
N ARG A 725 -20.27 -14.89 25.64
CA ARG A 725 -21.27 -15.81 26.22
C ARG A 725 -20.62 -17.12 26.62
N GLN A 726 -21.11 -17.73 27.69
CA GLN A 726 -20.72 -19.07 28.09
C GLN A 726 -21.84 -19.77 28.88
N GLU A 727 -22.10 -21.04 28.57
CA GLU A 727 -23.17 -21.85 29.13
C GLU A 727 -22.69 -22.77 30.26
N GLY A 728 -23.35 -22.69 31.42
CA GLY A 728 -23.18 -23.63 32.52
C GLY A 728 -24.44 -24.44 32.79
N CYS A 729 -24.33 -25.50 33.59
CA CYS A 729 -25.49 -26.20 34.11
C CYS A 729 -26.41 -25.25 34.91
N SER A 730 -27.71 -25.27 34.59
CA SER A 730 -28.73 -24.47 35.28
C SER A 730 -29.10 -25.02 36.66
N ASN A 731 -28.75 -26.26 36.98
CA ASN A 731 -29.23 -26.93 38.19
C ASN A 731 -28.64 -26.31 39.48
N VAL A 732 -29.52 -25.90 40.41
CA VAL A 732 -29.13 -25.29 41.69
C VAL A 732 -28.28 -26.18 42.59
N TYR A 733 -28.32 -27.49 42.38
CA TYR A 733 -27.53 -28.45 43.14
C TYR A 733 -26.16 -28.69 42.53
N TRP A 734 -25.97 -28.36 41.24
CA TRP A 734 -24.77 -28.75 40.50
C TRP A 734 -23.77 -27.61 40.36
N TYR A 735 -22.49 -27.92 40.48
CA TYR A 735 -21.38 -26.99 40.33
C TYR A 735 -20.95 -26.86 38.87
N ASN A 736 -20.68 -25.62 38.51
CA ASN A 736 -19.88 -25.22 37.38
C ASN A 736 -18.51 -24.75 37.88
N TYR A 737 -17.46 -25.12 37.17
CA TYR A 737 -16.08 -24.75 37.47
C TYR A 737 -15.61 -23.80 36.38
N TRP A 738 -15.34 -22.56 36.76
CA TRP A 738 -15.12 -21.45 35.84
C TRP A 738 -13.82 -20.71 36.14
N SER A 739 -13.36 -19.95 35.17
CA SER A 739 -12.39 -18.87 35.23
C SER A 739 -12.89 -17.75 34.33
N SER A 740 -12.35 -16.55 34.49
CA SER A 740 -12.79 -15.42 33.68
C SER A 740 -11.91 -15.22 32.43
N PRO A 741 -12.50 -15.12 31.23
CA PRO A 741 -11.81 -14.67 30.02
C PRO A 741 -11.57 -13.16 29.97
N VAL A 742 -12.15 -12.40 30.91
CA VAL A 742 -12.10 -10.93 30.98
C VAL A 742 -11.70 -10.43 32.37
N GLY A 743 -11.18 -9.22 32.44
CA GLY A 743 -10.99 -8.46 33.67
C GLY A 743 -11.77 -7.15 33.66
N THR A 744 -11.60 -6.35 34.72
CA THR A 744 -12.17 -4.99 34.80
C THR A 744 -11.67 -4.12 33.65
N THR A 745 -12.56 -3.30 33.08
CA THR A 745 -12.18 -2.37 32.00
C THR A 745 -11.21 -1.31 32.52
N MET A 746 -10.16 -1.03 31.74
CA MET A 746 -9.20 0.03 32.04
C MET A 746 -8.51 0.49 30.76
N THR A 747 -7.99 1.72 30.80
CA THR A 747 -7.10 2.18 29.74
C THR A 747 -5.78 1.40 29.80
N THR A 748 -5.39 0.78 28.70
CA THR A 748 -4.07 0.16 28.54
C THR A 748 -3.30 0.88 27.45
N THR A 749 -1.98 0.96 27.62
CA THR A 749 -1.06 1.54 26.63
C THR A 749 -0.45 0.44 25.77
N LEU A 750 -0.03 0.80 24.56
CA LEU A 750 0.72 -0.09 23.69
C LEU A 750 2.05 -0.50 24.34
N ILE A 751 2.16 -1.78 24.64
CA ILE A 751 3.36 -2.49 25.09
C ILE A 751 3.35 -3.86 24.42
N ASP A 752 4.52 -4.48 24.29
CA ASP A 752 4.59 -5.91 24.01
C ASP A 752 3.99 -6.67 25.21
N ASN A 753 2.80 -7.21 25.02
CA ASN A 753 2.12 -7.97 26.06
C ASN A 753 2.33 -9.50 25.95
N ASN A 754 3.14 -9.93 24.98
CA ASN A 754 3.46 -11.33 24.70
C ASN A 754 4.87 -11.73 25.16
N THR A 755 5.59 -10.84 25.86
CA THR A 755 6.88 -11.18 26.49
C THR A 755 6.78 -12.38 27.44
N THR A 756 7.93 -12.90 27.90
CA THR A 756 7.95 -13.95 28.94
C THR A 756 7.50 -13.48 30.33
N LEU A 757 7.31 -12.17 30.52
CA LEU A 757 6.86 -11.60 31.80
C LEU A 757 5.34 -11.56 31.86
N ASN A 758 4.81 -11.52 33.09
CA ASN A 758 3.38 -11.34 33.30
C ASN A 758 2.91 -10.02 32.65
N ASN A 759 1.91 -10.11 31.78
CA ASN A 759 1.29 -8.94 31.17
C ASN A 759 0.54 -8.13 32.23
N SER A 760 1.09 -6.96 32.57
CA SER A 760 0.50 -6.03 33.53
C SER A 760 -0.79 -5.35 33.06
N ASN A 761 -1.13 -5.46 31.76
CA ASN A 761 -2.39 -4.95 31.24
C ASN A 761 -3.58 -5.86 31.59
N ASN A 762 -3.38 -7.10 32.03
CA ASN A 762 -4.47 -7.95 32.50
C ASN A 762 -4.94 -7.51 33.90
N THR A 763 -6.26 -7.53 34.11
CA THR A 763 -6.90 -7.02 35.32
C THR A 763 -7.71 -8.10 36.01
N THR A 764 -7.95 -7.92 37.30
CA THR A 764 -8.78 -8.83 38.08
C THR A 764 -10.24 -8.79 37.65
N PHE A 765 -10.90 -9.92 37.83
CA PHE A 765 -12.33 -10.12 37.64
C PHE A 765 -13.06 -10.25 38.97
N SER A 766 -14.32 -9.81 39.03
CA SER A 766 -15.22 -10.09 40.15
C SER A 766 -16.54 -10.64 39.62
N LEU A 767 -17.14 -11.60 40.32
CA LEU A 767 -18.34 -12.29 39.83
C LEU A 767 -19.54 -11.35 39.62
N ASN A 768 -19.62 -10.22 40.31
CA ASN A 768 -20.65 -9.21 40.10
C ASN A 768 -20.57 -8.50 38.72
N MET A 769 -19.52 -8.75 37.95
CA MET A 769 -19.39 -8.31 36.56
C MET A 769 -20.18 -9.19 35.59
N LEU A 770 -20.52 -10.43 35.95
CA LEU A 770 -21.31 -11.33 35.10
C LEU A 770 -22.67 -10.72 34.77
N LYS A 771 -23.11 -10.96 33.53
CA LYS A 771 -24.46 -10.63 33.07
C LYS A 771 -25.26 -11.86 32.69
N GLU A 772 -26.58 -11.69 32.60
CA GLU A 772 -27.56 -12.65 32.10
C GLU A 772 -28.50 -11.97 31.08
N GLY A 773 -28.92 -12.71 30.06
CA GLY A 773 -29.78 -12.20 28.98
C GLY A 773 -29.14 -11.01 28.23
N ASN A 774 -29.95 -10.05 27.76
CA ASN A 774 -29.49 -8.91 26.97
C ASN A 774 -28.78 -7.82 27.81
N THR A 775 -27.87 -8.19 28.74
CA THR A 775 -27.00 -7.33 29.61
C THR A 775 -27.43 -7.07 31.07
N ASN A 776 -28.42 -7.79 31.61
CA ASN A 776 -28.79 -7.60 33.03
C ASN A 776 -27.67 -8.12 33.95
N SER A 777 -27.29 -7.36 34.98
CA SER A 777 -26.35 -7.87 35.99
C SER A 777 -26.94 -9.08 36.71
N VAL A 778 -26.15 -10.15 36.86
CA VAL A 778 -26.56 -11.30 37.66
C VAL A 778 -26.88 -10.88 39.09
N GLN A 779 -27.90 -11.51 39.66
CA GLN A 779 -28.32 -11.26 41.04
C GLN A 779 -27.73 -12.31 41.98
N PHE A 780 -27.48 -11.92 43.23
CA PHE A 780 -26.90 -12.80 44.24
C PHE A 780 -27.86 -13.05 45.40
N THR A 781 -27.75 -14.22 46.02
CA THR A 781 -28.44 -14.57 47.26
C THR A 781 -27.47 -15.15 48.30
N SER A 782 -27.82 -15.05 49.58
CA SER A 782 -27.11 -15.72 50.69
C SER A 782 -27.82 -16.98 51.17
N ALA A 783 -28.99 -17.29 50.59
CA ALA A 783 -29.65 -18.58 50.73
C ALA A 783 -28.83 -19.70 50.08
N TYR A 784 -29.17 -20.96 50.33
CA TYR A 784 -28.54 -22.08 49.61
C TYR A 784 -28.81 -22.01 48.11
N ASP A 785 -30.02 -21.64 47.72
CA ASP A 785 -30.42 -21.48 46.33
C ASP A 785 -31.62 -20.52 46.27
N GLU A 786 -31.75 -19.81 45.15
CA GLU A 786 -32.91 -19.00 44.82
C GLU A 786 -32.97 -18.90 43.29
N VAL A 787 -34.13 -19.24 42.70
CA VAL A 787 -34.28 -19.27 41.24
C VAL A 787 -33.93 -17.90 40.63
N GLY A 788 -33.06 -17.90 39.63
CA GLY A 788 -32.55 -16.72 38.94
C GLY A 788 -31.43 -15.98 39.69
N LYS A 789 -30.85 -16.55 40.76
CA LYS A 789 -29.77 -15.91 41.52
C LYS A 789 -28.62 -16.86 41.82
N ILE A 790 -27.40 -16.33 41.75
CA ILE A 790 -26.18 -17.03 42.17
C ILE A 790 -26.12 -17.03 43.70
N SER A 791 -26.00 -18.20 44.31
CA SER A 791 -25.78 -18.29 45.75
C SER A 791 -24.31 -18.06 46.10
N THR A 792 -24.08 -17.06 46.95
CA THR A 792 -22.75 -16.75 47.53
C THR A 792 -22.21 -17.83 48.46
N ARG A 793 -23.04 -18.82 48.88
CA ARG A 793 -22.59 -19.94 49.73
C ARG A 793 -21.73 -20.96 48.99
N TRP A 794 -21.77 -20.95 47.65
CA TRP A 794 -21.13 -21.94 46.80
C TRP A 794 -20.01 -21.36 45.95
N LEU A 795 -19.54 -20.17 46.29
CA LEU A 795 -18.44 -19.50 45.62
C LEU A 795 -17.15 -19.81 46.36
N TYR A 796 -16.28 -20.59 45.73
CA TYR A 796 -14.99 -20.97 46.29
C TYR A 796 -13.89 -20.94 45.24
N THR A 797 -12.65 -20.79 45.69
CA THR A 797 -11.42 -21.02 44.92
C THR A 797 -10.49 -21.95 45.70
N TYR A 798 -9.47 -22.50 45.05
CA TYR A 798 -8.51 -23.41 45.67
C TYR A 798 -7.10 -23.12 45.16
N ILE A 799 -6.20 -22.72 46.05
CA ILE A 799 -4.87 -22.22 45.70
C ILE A 799 -3.83 -22.94 46.56
N ASN A 800 -2.95 -23.71 45.92
CA ASN A 800 -1.88 -24.50 46.58
C ASN A 800 -2.37 -25.31 47.81
N GLY A 801 -3.58 -25.88 47.73
CA GLY A 801 -4.21 -26.55 48.86
C GLY A 801 -3.83 -28.03 48.93
N LEU A 802 -3.81 -28.59 50.14
CA LEU A 802 -3.45 -29.99 50.41
C LEU A 802 -4.66 -30.85 50.74
N THR A 803 -5.69 -30.24 51.31
CA THR A 803 -6.86 -30.92 51.85
C THR A 803 -8.14 -30.22 51.43
N TYR A 804 -9.25 -30.95 51.51
CA TYR A 804 -10.58 -30.39 51.27
C TYR A 804 -10.89 -29.12 52.11
N TYR A 805 -10.23 -28.90 53.25
CA TYR A 805 -10.48 -27.71 54.07
C TYR A 805 -9.77 -26.44 53.57
N ASP A 806 -8.91 -26.56 52.56
CA ASP A 806 -8.16 -25.44 51.99
C ASP A 806 -8.96 -24.66 50.91
N TRP A 807 -10.17 -25.10 50.57
CA TRP A 807 -11.11 -24.32 49.75
C TRP A 807 -11.41 -22.97 50.41
N ALA A 808 -11.10 -21.88 49.71
CA ALA A 808 -11.30 -20.52 50.17
C ALA A 808 -12.63 -19.97 49.67
N VAL A 809 -13.43 -19.41 50.59
CA VAL A 809 -14.71 -18.76 50.25
C VAL A 809 -14.46 -17.47 49.46
N LEU A 810 -15.27 -17.23 48.44
CA LEU A 810 -15.32 -15.98 47.69
C LEU A 810 -16.63 -15.23 47.93
N ASN A 811 -16.55 -13.90 47.92
CA ASN A 811 -17.68 -13.00 47.80
C ASN A 811 -17.84 -12.56 46.34
N SER A 812 -19.02 -12.01 45.99
CA SER A 812 -19.28 -11.54 44.63
C SER A 812 -18.41 -10.36 44.18
N THR A 813 -17.73 -9.69 45.12
CA THR A 813 -16.86 -8.53 44.88
C THR A 813 -15.38 -8.85 45.04
N ASP A 814 -15.02 -10.10 45.37
CA ASP A 814 -13.62 -10.46 45.54
C ASP A 814 -12.92 -10.43 44.16
N ALA A 815 -11.67 -9.99 44.16
CA ALA A 815 -10.86 -9.88 42.96
C ALA A 815 -10.17 -11.21 42.67
N LEU A 816 -10.45 -11.78 41.50
CA LEU A 816 -9.84 -12.98 40.97
C LEU A 816 -8.82 -12.60 39.91
N GLU A 817 -7.57 -13.04 40.09
CA GLU A 817 -6.52 -12.87 39.10
C GLU A 817 -6.81 -13.71 37.85
N PRO A 818 -6.36 -13.27 36.66
CA PRO A 818 -6.47 -14.05 35.44
C PRO A 818 -5.91 -15.48 35.59
N GLY A 819 -6.67 -16.47 35.13
CA GLY A 819 -6.31 -17.88 35.17
C GLY A 819 -6.64 -18.61 36.48
N ILE A 820 -7.09 -17.88 37.53
CA ILE A 820 -7.57 -18.49 38.77
C ILE A 820 -9.01 -18.99 38.60
N GLY A 821 -9.25 -20.25 38.98
CA GLY A 821 -10.56 -20.87 38.94
C GLY A 821 -11.46 -20.50 40.13
N TYR A 822 -12.77 -20.54 39.91
CA TYR A 822 -13.82 -20.41 40.93
C TYR A 822 -14.99 -21.36 40.68
N THR A 823 -15.65 -21.77 41.75
CA THR A 823 -16.87 -22.61 41.68
C THR A 823 -18.12 -21.76 41.72
N GLN A 824 -19.17 -22.19 41.01
CA GLN A 824 -20.49 -21.57 41.08
C GLN A 824 -21.56 -22.62 40.82
N LYS A 825 -22.61 -22.69 41.65
CA LYS A 825 -23.78 -23.53 41.34
C LYS A 825 -24.73 -22.87 40.34
N GLY A 826 -25.50 -23.70 39.63
CA GLY A 826 -26.56 -23.22 38.74
C GLY A 826 -27.61 -22.36 39.46
N ILE A 827 -28.40 -21.61 38.69
CA ILE A 827 -29.37 -20.64 39.23
C ILE A 827 -30.83 -21.10 39.15
N GLY A 828 -31.11 -22.31 38.68
CA GLY A 828 -32.44 -22.93 38.68
C GLY A 828 -33.42 -22.43 37.63
N ASN A 829 -32.95 -21.70 36.61
CA ASN A 829 -33.80 -21.26 35.51
C ASN A 829 -34.27 -22.47 34.66
N PRO A 830 -35.47 -22.39 34.02
CA PRO A 830 -35.97 -23.46 33.18
C PRO A 830 -35.02 -23.75 32.00
N GLY A 831 -34.62 -25.01 31.83
CA GLY A 831 -33.62 -25.43 30.84
C GLY A 831 -32.55 -26.30 31.47
N LEU A 832 -31.70 -26.94 30.67
CA LEU A 832 -30.55 -27.72 31.16
C LEU A 832 -29.31 -26.84 31.40
N GLU A 833 -29.27 -25.70 30.71
CA GLU A 833 -28.15 -24.77 30.68
C GLU A 833 -28.59 -23.34 31.02
N GLN A 834 -27.66 -22.55 31.54
CA GLN A 834 -27.77 -21.13 31.80
C GLN A 834 -26.61 -20.43 31.10
N GLN A 835 -26.93 -19.48 30.23
CA GLN A 835 -25.95 -18.62 29.59
C GLN A 835 -25.58 -17.45 30.52
N TYR A 836 -24.30 -17.23 30.70
CA TYR A 836 -23.73 -16.04 31.33
C TYR A 836 -22.98 -15.24 30.28
N ILE A 837 -22.89 -13.93 30.46
CA ILE A 837 -22.06 -13.07 29.62
C ILE A 837 -20.94 -12.52 30.49
N TYR A 838 -19.71 -12.85 30.09
CA TYR A 838 -18.50 -12.20 30.56
C TYR A 838 -18.36 -10.87 29.84
N GLU A 839 -18.67 -9.79 30.56
CA GLU A 839 -18.53 -8.41 30.08
C GLU A 839 -17.33 -7.75 30.74
N GLY A 840 -16.31 -7.41 29.95
CA GLY A 840 -15.09 -6.78 30.46
C GLY A 840 -13.99 -6.67 29.42
N LYS A 841 -12.82 -6.19 29.83
CA LYS A 841 -11.64 -6.15 28.96
C LYS A 841 -11.09 -7.57 28.80
N PRO A 842 -10.84 -8.06 27.58
CA PRO A 842 -10.31 -9.40 27.39
C PRO A 842 -8.92 -9.52 28.04
N ASN A 843 -8.62 -10.71 28.56
CA ASN A 843 -7.25 -11.04 28.90
C ASN A 843 -6.47 -11.37 27.62
N ASN A 844 -5.23 -10.90 27.55
CA ASN A 844 -4.35 -11.12 26.39
C ASN A 844 -2.91 -11.34 26.82
N GLY A 845 -2.12 -11.96 25.95
CA GLY A 845 -0.68 -12.10 26.15
C GLY A 845 -0.32 -13.03 27.31
N THR A 846 0.90 -12.94 27.82
CA THR A 846 1.42 -13.87 28.83
C THR A 846 0.80 -13.62 30.20
N ILE A 847 0.25 -14.66 30.83
CA ILE A 847 -0.23 -14.63 32.22
C ILE A 847 0.62 -15.59 33.04
N VAL A 848 1.22 -15.09 34.12
CA VAL A 848 2.11 -15.85 35.00
C VAL A 848 1.52 -15.91 36.41
N ILE A 849 1.30 -17.13 36.89
CA ILE A 849 0.76 -17.40 38.22
C ILE A 849 1.85 -18.07 39.07
N ASN A 850 2.22 -17.44 40.18
CA ASN A 850 3.17 -18.04 41.11
C ASN A 850 2.50 -19.17 41.90
N VAL A 851 3.15 -20.33 41.94
CA VAL A 851 2.67 -21.51 42.65
C VAL A 851 3.71 -22.01 43.64
N THR A 852 3.24 -22.70 44.66
CA THR A 852 4.08 -23.26 45.74
C THR A 852 3.65 -24.68 45.98
N ASP A 853 4.58 -25.63 45.91
CA ASP A 853 4.37 -27.01 46.33
C ASP A 853 4.39 -27.06 47.86
N THR A 854 3.23 -26.82 48.46
CA THR A 854 3.01 -26.80 49.91
C THR A 854 3.19 -28.17 50.55
N GLY A 855 3.06 -29.24 49.77
CA GLY A 855 3.21 -30.63 50.21
C GLY A 855 4.66 -31.12 50.17
N GLY A 856 5.47 -30.48 49.33
CA GLY A 856 6.88 -30.75 49.13
C GLY A 856 7.14 -31.90 48.16
N ALA A 857 8.36 -31.93 47.63
CA ALA A 857 8.76 -32.87 46.59
C ALA A 857 8.46 -34.34 46.93
N GLY A 858 7.88 -35.05 45.95
CA GLY A 858 7.47 -36.44 46.13
C GLY A 858 6.12 -36.56 46.84
N SER A 859 5.17 -35.71 46.45
CA SER A 859 3.80 -35.71 46.90
C SER A 859 3.17 -37.10 46.86
N VAL A 860 2.49 -37.47 47.95
CA VAL A 860 1.68 -38.69 48.05
C VAL A 860 0.21 -38.28 47.94
N PRO A 861 -0.58 -38.92 47.05
CA PRO A 861 -2.02 -38.66 46.92
C PRO A 861 -2.72 -38.67 48.28
N SER A 862 -3.64 -37.73 48.49
CA SER A 862 -4.43 -37.57 49.74
C SER A 862 -3.63 -37.24 51.02
N VAL A 863 -2.31 -37.04 50.95
CA VAL A 863 -1.45 -36.72 52.10
C VAL A 863 -0.70 -35.42 51.92
N SER A 864 0.04 -35.28 50.82
CA SER A 864 0.91 -34.13 50.53
C SER A 864 0.83 -33.70 49.07
N LYS A 865 -0.28 -34.04 48.39
CA LYS A 865 -0.56 -33.58 47.04
C LYS A 865 -1.00 -32.11 47.09
N THR A 866 -0.26 -31.22 46.47
CA THR A 866 -0.66 -29.82 46.34
C THR A 866 -1.48 -29.65 45.06
N ASP A 867 -2.76 -29.32 45.21
CA ASP A 867 -3.64 -29.04 44.08
C ASP A 867 -3.87 -27.53 43.91
N PHE A 868 -4.10 -27.12 42.67
CA PHE A 868 -4.43 -25.74 42.29
C PHE A 868 -5.63 -25.71 41.36
N PHE A 869 -6.59 -24.81 41.62
CA PHE A 869 -7.74 -24.56 40.76
C PHE A 869 -7.45 -23.44 39.77
N LEU A 870 -7.28 -23.82 38.51
CA LEU A 870 -7.02 -22.93 37.38
C LEU A 870 -8.20 -22.93 36.42
N GLY A 871 -8.13 -22.11 35.39
CA GLY A 871 -9.01 -22.24 34.24
C GLY A 871 -8.54 -21.42 33.05
N ASN A 872 -9.16 -21.66 31.89
CA ASN A 872 -8.86 -20.94 30.67
C ASN A 872 -9.10 -19.42 30.84
N PRO A 873 -8.04 -18.58 30.81
CA PRO A 873 -8.19 -17.15 31.04
C PRO A 873 -8.50 -16.36 29.77
N TYR A 874 -8.60 -16.99 28.59
CA TYR A 874 -8.73 -16.29 27.32
C TYR A 874 -10.14 -16.41 26.73
N PRO A 875 -10.58 -15.44 25.90
CA PRO A 875 -11.87 -15.47 25.20
C PRO A 875 -11.88 -16.40 23.97
N SER A 876 -11.10 -17.47 24.00
CA SER A 876 -11.03 -18.54 22.99
C SER A 876 -10.79 -19.88 23.66
N ALA A 877 -10.99 -20.99 22.95
CA ALA A 877 -10.52 -22.28 23.42
C ALA A 877 -8.99 -22.29 23.61
N LEU A 878 -8.52 -23.20 24.47
CA LEU A 878 -7.10 -23.38 24.83
C LEU A 878 -6.65 -24.81 24.49
N ASP A 879 -5.49 -24.97 23.87
CA ASP A 879 -4.88 -26.27 23.61
C ASP A 879 -4.17 -26.79 24.87
N ILE A 880 -4.71 -27.86 25.45
CA ILE A 880 -4.17 -28.49 26.67
C ILE A 880 -2.75 -29.00 26.46
N ASN A 881 -2.41 -29.49 25.26
CA ASN A 881 -1.08 -30.03 25.01
C ASN A 881 -0.02 -28.94 25.10
N LYS A 882 -0.29 -27.77 24.49
CA LYS A 882 0.60 -26.61 24.58
C LYS A 882 0.69 -26.07 26.01
N PHE A 883 -0.43 -26.05 26.74
CA PHE A 883 -0.42 -25.67 28.16
C PHE A 883 0.46 -26.62 29.00
N ILE A 884 0.36 -27.94 28.81
CA ILE A 884 1.19 -28.92 29.52
C ILE A 884 2.68 -28.73 29.19
N ASP A 885 2.99 -28.50 27.91
CA ASP A 885 4.37 -28.33 27.43
C ASP A 885 5.01 -27.05 27.99
N ASP A 886 4.26 -25.94 28.06
CA ASP A 886 4.72 -24.68 28.64
C ASP A 886 4.92 -24.72 30.16
N ASN A 887 4.37 -25.73 30.85
CA ASN A 887 4.35 -25.84 32.32
C ASN A 887 5.13 -27.05 32.86
N VAL A 888 6.00 -27.63 32.03
CA VAL A 888 6.85 -28.76 32.41
C VAL A 888 7.67 -28.48 33.67
N GLY A 889 7.66 -29.44 34.60
CA GLY A 889 8.39 -29.36 35.87
C GLY A 889 7.71 -28.55 36.97
N VAL A 890 6.58 -27.91 36.70
CA VAL A 890 5.76 -27.20 37.70
C VAL A 890 4.49 -27.98 38.02
N ILE A 891 3.82 -28.50 37.00
CA ILE A 891 2.64 -29.36 37.14
C ILE A 891 2.96 -30.83 36.88
N ASP A 892 2.08 -31.75 37.28
CA ASP A 892 2.24 -33.20 37.03
C ASP A 892 1.99 -33.62 35.56
N GLY A 893 1.33 -32.75 34.79
CA GLY A 893 0.98 -32.99 33.39
C GLY A 893 -0.41 -33.60 33.19
N THR A 894 -1.24 -33.65 34.23
CA THR A 894 -2.65 -34.09 34.12
C THR A 894 -3.60 -33.00 34.60
N LEU A 895 -4.66 -32.76 33.83
CA LEU A 895 -5.73 -31.82 34.18
C LEU A 895 -6.97 -32.60 34.61
N GLN A 896 -7.63 -32.12 35.66
CA GLN A 896 -8.79 -32.76 36.28
C GLN A 896 -10.02 -31.85 36.16
N LEU A 897 -11.06 -32.32 35.46
CA LEU A 897 -12.25 -31.55 35.12
C LEU A 897 -13.47 -32.08 35.88
N TRP A 898 -14.17 -31.20 36.62
CA TRP A 898 -15.29 -31.59 37.49
C TRP A 898 -16.63 -31.74 36.75
N GLN A 899 -17.18 -32.94 36.71
CA GLN A 899 -18.52 -33.21 36.19
C GLN A 899 -19.50 -33.60 37.30
N GLN A 900 -20.70 -33.02 37.31
CA GLN A 900 -21.87 -33.61 37.98
C GLN A 900 -22.87 -34.11 36.94
N TRP A 901 -23.36 -35.34 37.13
CA TRP A 901 -24.25 -36.01 36.17
C TRP A 901 -25.64 -36.32 36.73
N SER A 902 -25.81 -36.27 38.06
CA SER A 902 -27.13 -36.41 38.70
C SER A 902 -27.14 -35.81 40.12
N GLY A 903 -28.21 -36.03 40.89
CA GLY A 903 -28.33 -35.60 42.28
C GLY A 903 -29.14 -34.31 42.48
N ASN A 904 -29.73 -34.16 43.66
CA ASN A 904 -30.65 -33.07 44.03
C ASN A 904 -30.43 -32.57 45.46
N SER A 905 -29.18 -32.57 45.92
CA SER A 905 -28.81 -32.19 47.28
C SER A 905 -27.71 -31.13 47.30
N HIS A 906 -27.66 -30.36 48.37
CA HIS A 906 -26.55 -29.46 48.72
C HIS A 906 -25.57 -30.09 49.73
N VAL A 907 -25.82 -31.34 50.13
CA VAL A 907 -24.95 -32.10 51.03
C VAL A 907 -23.85 -32.76 50.21
N LEU A 908 -22.59 -32.47 50.55
CA LEU A 908 -21.40 -32.95 49.83
C LEU A 908 -21.39 -34.48 49.63
N ASP A 909 -21.74 -35.22 50.67
CA ASP A 909 -21.74 -36.69 50.68
C ASP A 909 -22.85 -37.31 49.80
N GLU A 910 -23.78 -36.49 49.32
CA GLU A 910 -24.91 -36.89 48.45
C GLU A 910 -24.71 -36.42 47.00
N TYR A 911 -23.54 -35.88 46.65
CA TYR A 911 -23.25 -35.44 45.29
C TYR A 911 -23.00 -36.63 44.37
N ASN A 912 -23.57 -36.57 43.16
CA ASN A 912 -23.26 -37.52 42.09
C ASN A 912 -22.42 -36.81 41.02
N GLY A 913 -21.11 -36.75 41.27
CA GLY A 913 -20.14 -36.02 40.46
C GLY A 913 -18.71 -36.43 40.77
N GLY A 914 -17.76 -35.98 39.96
CA GLY A 914 -16.38 -36.44 40.01
C GLY A 914 -15.45 -35.73 39.04
N TYR A 915 -14.17 -36.08 39.07
CA TYR A 915 -13.15 -35.52 38.18
C TYR A 915 -12.82 -36.46 37.03
N ALA A 916 -13.03 -36.00 35.80
CA ALA A 916 -12.45 -36.60 34.60
C ALA A 916 -10.99 -36.18 34.48
N GLN A 917 -10.13 -37.03 33.92
CA GLN A 917 -8.70 -36.71 33.73
C GLN A 917 -8.39 -36.58 32.25
N VAL A 918 -7.57 -35.60 31.89
CA VAL A 918 -7.10 -35.38 30.52
C VAL A 918 -5.63 -34.96 30.50
N ASN A 919 -4.89 -35.48 29.53
CA ASN A 919 -3.49 -35.15 29.27
C ASN A 919 -3.22 -35.29 27.75
N LYS A 920 -1.95 -35.33 27.31
CA LYS A 920 -1.54 -35.40 25.90
C LYS A 920 -1.84 -36.73 25.21
N LEU A 921 -2.02 -37.81 25.97
CA LEU A 921 -2.41 -39.13 25.43
C LEU A 921 -3.92 -39.17 25.14
N GLY A 922 -4.72 -38.66 26.06
CA GLY A 922 -6.17 -38.64 25.92
C GLY A 922 -6.85 -38.33 27.23
N ALA A 923 -8.06 -38.86 27.40
CA ALA A 923 -8.86 -38.63 28.60
C ALA A 923 -9.61 -39.88 29.08
N VAL A 924 -9.93 -39.92 30.37
CA VAL A 924 -10.82 -40.89 31.01
C VAL A 924 -11.97 -40.19 31.73
N ARG A 925 -13.13 -40.86 31.78
CA ARG A 925 -14.36 -40.29 32.36
C ARG A 925 -14.24 -39.99 33.85
N ALA A 926 -15.12 -39.13 34.35
CA ALA A 926 -15.18 -38.84 35.77
C ALA A 926 -15.59 -40.05 36.61
N TYR A 927 -14.82 -40.32 37.66
CA TYR A 927 -15.16 -41.30 38.70
C TYR A 927 -15.86 -40.61 39.86
N GLN A 928 -16.84 -41.26 40.50
CA GLN A 928 -17.61 -40.68 41.60
C GLN A 928 -16.70 -40.17 42.73
N PHE A 929 -16.71 -38.86 42.94
CA PHE A 929 -16.09 -38.21 44.09
C PHE A 929 -16.81 -38.62 45.36
N VAL A 930 -16.02 -38.90 46.39
CA VAL A 930 -16.52 -39.28 47.72
C VAL A 930 -16.32 -38.08 48.64
N GLY A 931 -17.42 -37.53 49.15
CA GLY A 931 -17.38 -36.49 50.18
C GLY A 931 -16.69 -36.98 51.47
N LEU A 932 -16.47 -36.06 52.42
CA LEU A 932 -15.73 -36.33 53.66
C LEU A 932 -16.23 -37.55 54.46
N GLU A 933 -17.55 -37.77 54.49
CA GLU A 933 -18.17 -38.94 55.13
C GLU A 933 -19.03 -39.75 54.14
N GLY A 934 -18.88 -39.48 52.84
CA GLY A 934 -19.64 -40.11 51.76
C GLY A 934 -19.28 -41.58 51.57
N SER A 935 -20.25 -42.36 51.09
CA SER A 935 -19.99 -43.71 50.59
C SER A 935 -19.83 -43.65 49.07
N THR A 936 -18.77 -44.25 48.54
CA THR A 936 -18.62 -44.45 47.10
C THR A 936 -19.71 -45.40 46.59
N ASN A 937 -20.21 -45.15 45.38
CA ASN A 937 -21.02 -46.14 44.65
C ASN A 937 -20.14 -47.15 43.87
N GLU A 938 -18.81 -46.98 43.95
CA GLU A 938 -17.75 -47.74 43.29
C GLU A 938 -17.79 -47.71 41.75
N SER A 939 -18.57 -46.80 41.15
CA SER A 939 -18.82 -46.76 39.71
C SER A 939 -18.33 -45.46 39.05
N GLN A 940 -17.70 -45.60 37.88
CA GLN A 940 -17.37 -44.49 36.98
C GLN A 940 -18.58 -44.09 36.13
N ASP A 941 -19.51 -43.36 36.76
CA ASP A 941 -20.77 -42.95 36.15
C ASP A 941 -20.69 -41.64 35.34
N GLY A 942 -19.51 -41.00 35.29
CA GLY A 942 -19.26 -39.83 34.47
C GLY A 942 -19.69 -40.08 33.02
N THR A 943 -20.34 -39.08 32.41
CA THR A 943 -20.95 -39.24 31.08
C THR A 943 -20.19 -38.53 29.97
N LYS A 944 -19.20 -37.69 30.32
CA LYS A 944 -18.41 -36.90 29.38
C LYS A 944 -16.95 -37.31 29.40
N ILE A 945 -16.32 -37.23 28.23
CA ILE A 945 -14.88 -37.43 28.03
C ILE A 945 -14.34 -36.07 27.55
N PRO A 946 -13.40 -35.44 28.29
CA PRO A 946 -12.74 -34.23 27.83
C PRO A 946 -12.00 -34.42 26.50
N SER A 947 -12.02 -33.39 25.66
CA SER A 947 -11.16 -33.30 24.48
C SER A 947 -9.83 -32.59 24.81
N ARG A 948 -8.94 -32.50 23.83
CA ARG A 948 -7.67 -31.74 23.86
C ARG A 948 -7.90 -30.23 24.08
N TYR A 949 -9.08 -29.73 23.74
CA TYR A 949 -9.35 -28.29 23.73
C TYR A 949 -10.24 -27.90 24.91
N LEU A 950 -9.74 -26.99 25.73
CA LEU A 950 -10.43 -26.48 26.90
C LEU A 950 -11.34 -25.30 26.50
N PRO A 951 -12.66 -25.35 26.79
CA PRO A 951 -13.58 -24.27 26.45
C PRO A 951 -13.25 -22.92 27.11
N VAL A 952 -13.86 -21.85 26.59
CA VAL A 952 -13.68 -20.49 27.12
C VAL A 952 -14.08 -20.44 28.60
N GLY A 953 -13.18 -19.96 29.46
CA GLY A 953 -13.46 -19.86 30.89
C GLY A 953 -13.58 -21.20 31.63
N GLN A 954 -13.39 -22.36 31.01
CA GLN A 954 -13.53 -23.64 31.71
C GLN A 954 -12.45 -23.80 32.79
N GLY A 955 -12.88 -24.11 34.02
CA GLY A 955 -11.99 -24.39 35.16
C GLY A 955 -11.57 -25.85 35.26
N PHE A 956 -10.36 -26.10 35.77
CA PHE A 956 -9.77 -27.43 36.00
C PHE A 956 -8.82 -27.42 37.22
N MET A 957 -8.66 -28.58 37.85
CA MET A 957 -7.67 -28.82 38.90
C MET A 957 -6.40 -29.44 38.29
N THR A 958 -5.23 -29.11 38.82
CA THR A 958 -3.97 -29.78 38.48
C THR A 958 -3.05 -29.84 39.71
N GLU A 959 -2.15 -30.81 39.74
CA GLU A 959 -1.19 -30.97 40.82
C GLU A 959 0.04 -30.07 40.59
N ILE A 960 0.48 -29.39 41.64
CA ILE A 960 1.75 -28.65 41.68
C ILE A 960 2.81 -29.58 42.27
N ILE A 961 3.84 -29.89 41.49
CA ILE A 961 4.91 -30.82 41.86
C ILE A 961 6.22 -30.13 42.26
N SER A 962 6.29 -28.81 42.05
CA SER A 962 7.43 -27.97 42.43
C SER A 962 7.00 -26.50 42.55
N ASP A 963 7.66 -25.75 43.43
CA ASP A 963 7.62 -24.28 43.41
C ASP A 963 8.01 -23.76 42.03
N GLY A 964 7.28 -22.76 41.54
CA GLY A 964 7.52 -22.21 40.20
C GLY A 964 6.42 -21.28 39.74
N THR A 965 6.25 -21.23 38.43
CA THR A 965 5.26 -20.37 37.77
C THR A 965 4.47 -21.16 36.75
N ILE A 966 3.15 -21.04 36.81
CA ILE A 966 2.27 -21.49 35.74
C ILE A 966 2.14 -20.38 34.71
N VAL A 967 2.21 -20.72 33.44
CA VAL A 967 2.21 -19.77 32.33
C VAL A 967 1.10 -20.11 31.34
N PHE A 968 0.22 -19.13 31.11
CA PHE A 968 -0.66 -19.10 29.95
C PHE A 968 -0.08 -18.15 28.89
N LYS A 969 -0.16 -18.52 27.61
CA LYS A 969 0.35 -17.74 26.48
C LYS A 969 -0.66 -17.67 25.34
N ASN A 970 -0.57 -16.63 24.52
CA ASN A 970 -1.36 -16.53 23.30
C ASN A 970 -1.11 -17.70 22.32
N SER A 971 0.09 -18.28 22.30
CA SER A 971 0.42 -19.46 21.49
C SER A 971 -0.41 -20.71 21.84
N GLN A 972 -1.05 -20.75 23.01
CA GLN A 972 -1.93 -21.83 23.48
C GLN A 972 -3.39 -21.65 22.98
N ARG A 973 -3.74 -20.49 22.43
CA ARG A 973 -5.11 -20.17 22.01
C ARG A 973 -5.42 -20.81 20.66
N VAL A 974 -6.65 -21.27 20.51
CA VAL A 974 -7.14 -21.89 19.28
C VAL A 974 -8.63 -21.66 19.12
N PHE A 975 -9.10 -21.57 17.88
CA PHE A 975 -10.52 -21.52 17.57
C PHE A 975 -11.10 -22.94 17.44
N VAL A 976 -11.79 -23.38 18.48
CA VAL A 976 -12.47 -24.67 18.51
C VAL A 976 -13.81 -24.51 19.20
N LYS A 977 -14.88 -24.85 18.49
CA LYS A 977 -16.26 -24.74 18.98
C LYS A 977 -16.60 -25.90 19.92
N GLU A 978 -17.45 -25.65 20.90
CA GLU A 978 -18.04 -26.68 21.76
C GLU A 978 -19.03 -27.56 20.99
N ALA A 979 -19.71 -26.98 19.99
CA ALA A 979 -20.65 -27.71 19.14
C ALA A 979 -19.98 -28.79 18.26
N ASP A 980 -18.69 -28.61 17.92
CA ASP A 980 -17.94 -29.54 17.06
C ASP A 980 -17.60 -30.87 17.77
N ALA A 981 -17.81 -30.96 19.09
CA ALA A 981 -17.40 -32.13 19.85
C ALA A 981 -18.31 -33.34 19.61
N ASP A 982 -17.68 -34.45 19.26
CA ASP A 982 -18.31 -35.73 18.93
C ASP A 982 -17.87 -36.87 19.88
N GLY A 983 -17.05 -36.54 20.89
CA GLY A 983 -16.43 -37.50 21.81
C GLY A 983 -15.02 -37.94 21.40
N ASN A 984 -14.54 -37.55 20.22
CA ASN A 984 -13.14 -37.70 19.83
C ASN A 984 -12.27 -36.72 20.61
N TYR A 985 -11.12 -37.20 21.07
CA TYR A 985 -10.15 -36.39 21.80
C TYR A 985 -9.67 -35.15 21.02
N ASN A 986 -9.54 -35.24 19.70
CA ASN A 986 -9.02 -34.15 18.87
C ASN A 986 -10.12 -33.27 18.24
N ASN A 987 -11.40 -33.47 18.58
CA ASN A 987 -12.51 -32.74 17.95
C ASN A 987 -13.40 -32.03 18.98
N GLY A 988 -13.68 -30.74 18.71
CA GLY A 988 -14.44 -29.84 19.57
C GLY A 988 -13.80 -29.52 20.92
N SER A 989 -14.33 -28.49 21.59
CA SER A 989 -13.95 -28.12 22.96
C SER A 989 -15.12 -28.44 23.88
N VAL A 990 -15.15 -29.60 24.55
CA VAL A 990 -16.33 -29.97 25.35
C VAL A 990 -16.04 -30.25 26.81
N PHE A 991 -16.89 -29.66 27.64
CA PHE A 991 -17.15 -30.22 28.97
C PHE A 991 -18.53 -29.89 29.58
N PHE A 992 -19.09 -28.66 29.50
CA PHE A 992 -20.40 -28.37 30.12
C PHE A 992 -21.60 -28.44 29.18
N ARG A 993 -21.48 -28.07 27.91
CA ARG A 993 -22.59 -28.10 26.94
C ARG A 993 -23.02 -29.51 26.56
N LEU A 994 -24.31 -29.71 26.28
CA LEU A 994 -24.83 -30.92 25.63
C LEU A 994 -24.54 -30.82 24.12
N SER A 995 -23.74 -31.74 23.59
CA SER A 995 -23.37 -31.79 22.18
C SER A 995 -24.60 -31.99 21.28
N ASN A 996 -24.83 -31.09 20.32
CA ASN A 996 -25.57 -31.40 19.11
C ASN A 996 -24.54 -31.75 18.04
N SER A 997 -24.45 -33.04 17.70
CA SER A 997 -23.48 -33.54 16.74
C SER A 997 -23.79 -33.04 15.32
N GLU A 998 -23.01 -32.08 14.83
CA GLU A 998 -22.72 -31.88 13.42
C GLU A 998 -21.20 -32.03 13.23
N SER A 999 -20.79 -32.90 12.33
CA SER A 999 -19.39 -33.29 12.11
C SER A 999 -18.81 -32.57 10.91
N ASP A 1000 -17.82 -31.71 11.12
CA ASP A 1000 -16.87 -31.31 10.07
C ASP A 1000 -15.54 -32.05 10.32
N GLU A 1001 -15.12 -32.87 9.36
CA GLU A 1001 -13.84 -33.59 9.42
C GLU A 1001 -12.67 -32.62 9.29
N ARG A 1002 -11.95 -32.34 10.39
CA ARG A 1002 -10.61 -31.74 10.34
C ARG A 1002 -9.56 -32.84 10.45
N VAL A 1003 -8.68 -32.92 9.45
CA VAL A 1003 -7.52 -33.84 9.45
C VAL A 1003 -6.35 -33.13 10.12
N PHE A 1004 -5.89 -33.64 11.27
CA PHE A 1004 -4.66 -33.19 11.91
C PHE A 1004 -3.48 -34.09 11.49
N GLU A 1005 -2.40 -33.49 10.99
CA GLU A 1005 -1.10 -34.15 10.78
C GLU A 1005 -0.30 -34.20 12.09
N ASP A 1006 -0.79 -34.91 13.11
CA ASP A 1006 0.03 -35.29 14.27
C ASP A 1006 0.42 -36.76 14.16
N ASN A 1007 1.56 -37.15 14.76
CA ASN A 1007 1.98 -38.55 14.91
C ASN A 1007 0.82 -39.37 15.48
N VAL A 1008 0.19 -40.18 14.63
CA VAL A 1008 -1.05 -40.87 14.94
C VAL A 1008 -0.77 -41.97 15.97
N MET A 1009 -1.03 -41.67 17.24
CA MET A 1009 -0.82 -42.61 18.34
C MET A 1009 -1.89 -43.70 18.32
N GLN A 1010 -1.46 -44.95 18.53
CA GLN A 1010 -2.39 -46.07 18.63
C GLN A 1010 -2.91 -46.16 20.05
N LYS A 1011 -4.24 -46.29 20.23
CA LYS A 1011 -4.84 -46.29 21.58
C LYS A 1011 -5.76 -47.49 21.80
N ILE A 1012 -5.78 -47.97 23.03
CA ILE A 1012 -6.66 -49.04 23.50
C ILE A 1012 -7.32 -48.57 24.79
N ARG A 1013 -8.66 -48.53 24.80
CA ARG A 1013 -9.45 -48.26 26.00
C ARG A 1013 -9.99 -49.56 26.57
N ILE A 1014 -9.80 -49.78 27.87
CA ILE A 1014 -10.21 -51.00 28.56
C ILE A 1014 -11.11 -50.65 29.74
N GLU A 1015 -12.14 -51.45 29.94
CA GLU A 1015 -13.12 -51.28 31.01
C GLU A 1015 -13.22 -52.56 31.87
N LEU A 1016 -13.18 -52.40 33.19
CA LEU A 1016 -13.57 -53.40 34.19
C LEU A 1016 -15.02 -53.14 34.61
N ASN A 1017 -15.83 -54.20 34.66
CA ASN A 1017 -17.17 -54.17 35.23
C ASN A 1017 -17.35 -55.30 36.27
N ALA A 1018 -17.98 -55.00 37.40
CA ALA A 1018 -18.44 -56.02 38.34
C ALA A 1018 -19.75 -56.67 37.85
N VAL A 1019 -19.79 -58.01 37.84
CA VAL A 1019 -21.00 -58.78 37.52
C VAL A 1019 -21.83 -59.04 38.79
N ASN A 1020 -21.16 -59.24 39.92
CA ASN A 1020 -21.76 -59.29 41.26
C ASN A 1020 -20.80 -58.69 42.29
N GLY A 1021 -21.30 -58.36 43.47
CA GLY A 1021 -20.53 -57.61 44.47
C GLY A 1021 -20.82 -56.11 44.41
N PRO A 1022 -19.92 -55.26 44.93
CA PRO A 1022 -20.02 -53.81 44.78
C PRO A 1022 -20.08 -53.41 43.29
N PRO A 1023 -20.81 -52.33 42.93
CA PRO A 1023 -20.90 -51.89 41.54
C PRO A 1023 -19.58 -51.25 41.11
N THR A 1024 -18.61 -52.06 40.69
CA THR A 1024 -17.29 -51.57 40.22
C THR A 1024 -17.31 -51.29 38.72
N LYS A 1025 -16.95 -50.07 38.32
CA LYS A 1025 -16.70 -49.73 36.92
C LYS A 1025 -15.43 -48.87 36.78
N ARG A 1026 -14.46 -49.30 35.99
CA ARG A 1026 -13.16 -48.60 35.80
C ARG A 1026 -12.69 -48.62 34.36
N GLU A 1027 -12.33 -47.46 33.85
CA GLU A 1027 -11.75 -47.24 32.53
C GLU A 1027 -10.24 -46.97 32.62
N LEU A 1028 -9.48 -47.55 31.68
CA LEU A 1028 -8.05 -47.36 31.47
C LEU A 1028 -7.79 -46.96 30.02
N LEU A 1029 -6.79 -46.10 29.80
CA LEU A 1029 -6.35 -45.70 28.46
C LEU A 1029 -4.88 -46.04 28.25
N LEU A 1030 -4.59 -46.83 27.23
CA LEU A 1030 -3.24 -47.18 26.81
C LEU A 1030 -2.92 -46.52 25.48
N GLY A 1031 -1.72 -45.95 25.35
CA GLY A 1031 -1.21 -45.37 24.10
C GLY A 1031 0.10 -45.99 23.64
N PHE A 1032 0.32 -46.06 22.34
CA PHE A 1032 1.54 -46.58 21.73
C PHE A 1032 2.01 -45.65 20.62
N SER A 1033 3.25 -45.16 20.72
CA SER A 1033 3.84 -44.25 19.73
C SER A 1033 5.36 -44.37 19.68
N ASP A 1034 5.95 -43.94 18.56
CA ASP A 1034 7.40 -43.86 18.37
C ASP A 1034 8.07 -42.77 19.23
N VAL A 1035 7.29 -41.84 19.80
CA VAL A 1035 7.79 -40.72 20.62
C VAL A 1035 7.65 -40.93 22.13
N THR A 1036 7.04 -42.03 22.57
CA THR A 1036 6.86 -42.40 23.97
C THR A 1036 7.69 -43.64 24.32
N THR A 1037 7.91 -43.89 25.60
CA THR A 1037 8.74 -44.98 26.12
C THR A 1037 7.92 -45.94 26.97
N ASP A 1038 8.50 -47.07 27.38
CA ASP A 1038 7.84 -47.94 28.39
C ASP A 1038 8.10 -47.45 29.83
N GLY A 1039 8.78 -46.31 30.00
CA GLY A 1039 8.99 -45.63 31.27
C GLY A 1039 7.91 -44.56 31.52
N PHE A 1040 8.13 -43.69 32.51
CA PHE A 1040 7.24 -42.56 32.75
C PHE A 1040 7.43 -41.47 31.69
N ASP A 1041 6.36 -41.09 31.00
CA ASP A 1041 6.32 -40.03 30.01
C ASP A 1041 5.47 -38.84 30.51
N TYR A 1042 6.14 -37.71 30.80
CA TYR A 1042 5.50 -36.49 31.29
C TYR A 1042 4.40 -36.00 30.34
N GLY A 1043 3.23 -35.71 30.90
CA GLY A 1043 2.06 -35.23 30.15
C GLY A 1043 1.34 -36.32 29.35
N TYR A 1044 1.83 -37.57 29.33
CA TYR A 1044 1.15 -38.71 28.69
C TYR A 1044 0.64 -39.72 29.70
N ASP A 1045 1.33 -39.87 30.83
CA ASP A 1045 0.94 -40.78 31.90
C ASP A 1045 0.16 -40.07 33.01
N ALA A 1046 -0.86 -40.75 33.55
CA ALA A 1046 -1.65 -40.25 34.69
C ALA A 1046 -1.81 -41.32 35.76
N LYS A 1047 -1.45 -40.97 37.00
CA LYS A 1047 -1.60 -41.83 38.18
C LYS A 1047 -3.07 -42.00 38.56
N ASN A 1048 -3.43 -43.19 39.06
CA ASN A 1048 -4.69 -43.36 39.76
C ASN A 1048 -4.58 -42.76 41.17
N THR A 1049 -5.29 -41.66 41.40
CA THR A 1049 -5.35 -41.00 42.71
C THR A 1049 -6.54 -41.43 43.56
N ASP A 1050 -7.44 -42.27 43.01
CA ASP A 1050 -8.64 -42.73 43.69
C ASP A 1050 -8.39 -44.05 44.45
N GLU A 1051 -8.84 -44.15 45.70
CA GLU A 1051 -8.76 -45.39 46.48
C GLU A 1051 -10.09 -46.17 46.44
N ASN A 1052 -10.13 -47.31 45.74
CA ASN A 1052 -11.31 -48.17 45.68
C ASN A 1052 -11.13 -49.54 46.35
N SER A 1053 -12.26 -50.14 46.73
CA SER A 1053 -12.29 -51.46 47.38
C SER A 1053 -11.96 -52.58 46.38
N SER A 1054 -12.53 -52.52 45.18
CA SER A 1054 -12.14 -53.29 43.99
C SER A 1054 -11.76 -52.34 42.86
N ASP A 1055 -10.69 -52.64 42.10
CA ASP A 1055 -10.21 -51.76 41.04
C ASP A 1055 -9.33 -52.50 40.01
N LEU A 1056 -9.16 -51.91 38.83
CA LEU A 1056 -8.22 -52.35 37.78
C LEU A 1056 -7.30 -51.18 37.41
N ASN A 1057 -6.00 -51.43 37.34
CA ASN A 1057 -5.00 -50.40 37.07
C ASN A 1057 -3.94 -50.89 36.11
N LEU A 1058 -3.33 -49.96 35.38
CA LEU A 1058 -2.02 -50.16 34.75
C LEU A 1058 -0.93 -50.08 35.82
N LEU A 1059 0.22 -50.71 35.57
CA LEU A 1059 1.32 -50.79 36.55
C LEU A 1059 2.61 -50.23 35.97
N LEU A 1060 3.16 -49.18 36.60
CA LEU A 1060 4.44 -48.58 36.26
C LEU A 1060 5.31 -48.43 37.51
N GLU A 1061 6.45 -49.13 37.58
CA GLU A 1061 7.41 -49.03 38.70
C GLU A 1061 6.80 -49.16 40.13
N ASN A 1062 5.70 -49.92 40.25
CA ASN A 1062 4.83 -50.11 41.44
C ASN A 1062 3.78 -49.03 41.72
N GLU A 1063 3.69 -48.01 40.88
CA GLU A 1063 2.60 -47.03 40.89
C GLU A 1063 1.41 -47.54 40.07
N LEU A 1064 0.20 -47.21 40.51
CA LEU A 1064 -1.04 -47.54 39.83
C LEU A 1064 -1.41 -46.40 38.88
N MET A 1065 -1.64 -46.72 37.61
CA MET A 1065 -1.88 -45.73 36.55
C MET A 1065 -3.26 -45.93 35.91
N LEU A 1066 -3.90 -44.82 35.49
CA LEU A 1066 -5.16 -44.82 34.71
C LEU A 1066 -4.93 -44.63 33.22
N ILE A 1067 -3.98 -43.76 32.90
CA ILE A 1067 -3.58 -43.42 31.54
C ILE A 1067 -2.08 -43.73 31.45
N GLN A 1068 -1.66 -44.51 30.45
CA GLN A 1068 -0.25 -44.78 30.25
C GLN A 1068 0.12 -44.89 28.77
N ALA A 1069 1.17 -44.18 28.37
CA ALA A 1069 1.80 -44.34 27.08
C ALA A 1069 2.95 -45.36 27.13
N TYR A 1070 3.20 -45.98 25.99
CA TYR A 1070 4.22 -47.00 25.80
C TYR A 1070 4.99 -46.72 24.51
N ALA A 1071 6.17 -47.33 24.37
CA ALA A 1071 6.85 -47.43 23.08
C ALA A 1071 5.97 -48.20 22.06
N PRO A 1072 6.31 -48.23 20.76
CA PRO A 1072 5.50 -48.91 19.74
C PRO A 1072 5.21 -50.37 20.06
N ILE A 1073 4.09 -50.88 19.54
CA ILE A 1073 3.69 -52.28 19.74
C ILE A 1073 4.71 -53.22 19.07
N THR A 1074 5.22 -54.18 19.84
CA THR A 1074 6.01 -55.32 19.34
C THR A 1074 5.31 -56.63 19.71
N LEU A 1075 5.58 -57.71 18.96
CA LEU A 1075 4.95 -59.01 19.21
C LEU A 1075 5.22 -59.53 20.62
N ASP A 1076 6.40 -59.24 21.18
CA ASP A 1076 6.83 -59.65 22.51
C ASP A 1076 6.45 -58.66 23.63
N LYS A 1077 5.75 -57.57 23.32
CA LYS A 1077 5.32 -56.59 24.31
C LYS A 1077 4.29 -57.19 25.27
N VAL A 1078 4.46 -56.90 26.55
CA VAL A 1078 3.60 -57.36 27.65
C VAL A 1078 3.30 -56.16 28.53
N ILE A 1079 2.02 -55.86 28.71
CA ILE A 1079 1.55 -54.78 29.58
C ILE A 1079 0.86 -55.37 30.82
N PRO A 1080 1.46 -55.25 32.01
CA PRO A 1080 0.90 -55.81 33.23
C PRO A 1080 -0.30 -55.01 33.74
N LEU A 1081 -1.33 -55.71 34.21
CA LEU A 1081 -2.49 -55.13 34.89
C LEU A 1081 -2.49 -55.50 36.37
N SER A 1082 -2.79 -54.52 37.22
CA SER A 1082 -2.97 -54.69 38.66
C SER A 1082 -4.45 -54.72 39.01
N PHE A 1083 -4.95 -55.89 39.38
CA PHE A 1083 -6.35 -56.08 39.77
C PHE A 1083 -6.49 -56.29 41.28
N LYS A 1084 -7.42 -55.54 41.90
CA LYS A 1084 -7.75 -55.64 43.32
C LYS A 1084 -9.22 -56.01 43.47
N SER A 1085 -9.53 -56.92 44.38
CA SER A 1085 -10.90 -57.28 44.74
C SER A 1085 -11.15 -57.23 46.24
N SER A 1086 -12.28 -56.64 46.64
CA SER A 1086 -12.71 -56.53 48.03
C SER A 1086 -13.43 -57.78 48.57
N GLY A 1087 -13.71 -58.78 47.74
CA GLY A 1087 -14.43 -59.99 48.14
C GLY A 1087 -14.46 -61.06 47.05
N ASP A 1088 -15.18 -62.14 47.32
CA ASP A 1088 -15.29 -63.26 46.38
C ASP A 1088 -16.38 -62.97 45.35
N PHE A 1089 -15.99 -62.35 44.24
CA PHE A 1089 -16.90 -61.79 43.24
C PHE A 1089 -16.53 -62.19 41.80
N ASN A 1090 -17.40 -61.83 40.87
CA ASN A 1090 -17.27 -62.03 39.43
C ASN A 1090 -17.13 -60.68 38.73
N TYR A 1091 -16.20 -60.61 37.80
CA TYR A 1091 -15.89 -59.39 37.05
C TYR A 1091 -15.74 -59.70 35.56
N GLU A 1092 -15.83 -58.65 34.75
CA GLU A 1092 -15.65 -58.66 33.31
C GLU A 1092 -14.62 -57.60 32.90
N ILE A 1093 -13.67 -57.97 32.03
CA ILE A 1093 -12.74 -57.02 31.37
C ILE A 1093 -13.05 -57.00 29.88
N LYS A 1094 -13.15 -55.82 29.30
CA LYS A 1094 -13.41 -55.63 27.87
C LYS A 1094 -12.65 -54.42 27.32
N ALA A 1095 -12.13 -54.52 26.09
CA ALA A 1095 -11.71 -53.34 25.36
C ALA A 1095 -12.95 -52.64 24.75
N THR A 1096 -13.14 -51.36 25.06
CA THR A 1096 -14.31 -50.58 24.64
C THR A 1096 -14.06 -49.78 23.38
N GLU A 1097 -12.80 -49.48 23.08
CA GLU A 1097 -12.40 -48.64 21.95
C GLU A 1097 -10.97 -48.99 21.50
N PHE A 1098 -10.76 -48.97 20.19
CA PHE A 1098 -9.45 -49.05 19.55
C PHE A 1098 -9.32 -47.88 18.58
N GLU A 1099 -8.29 -47.06 18.76
CA GLU A 1099 -7.99 -45.92 17.89
C GLU A 1099 -6.66 -46.19 17.16
N ASN A 1100 -6.63 -46.08 15.83
CA ASN A 1100 -5.41 -46.23 15.02
C ASN A 1100 -4.68 -47.59 15.19
N ILE A 1101 -5.38 -48.63 15.62
CA ILE A 1101 -4.87 -50.00 15.72
C ILE A 1101 -5.26 -50.77 14.45
N ALA A 1102 -4.27 -51.35 13.77
CA ALA A 1102 -4.51 -52.11 12.54
C ALA A 1102 -5.47 -53.29 12.78
N THR A 1103 -6.31 -53.61 11.79
CA THR A 1103 -7.25 -54.73 11.87
C THR A 1103 -6.55 -56.07 12.09
N GLU A 1104 -5.35 -56.24 11.55
CA GLU A 1104 -4.52 -57.45 11.70
C GLU A 1104 -3.66 -57.45 12.96
N GLN A 1105 -3.59 -56.35 13.72
CA GLN A 1105 -2.83 -56.30 14.97
C GLN A 1105 -3.58 -57.12 16.03
N ASP A 1106 -2.95 -58.20 16.47
CA ASP A 1106 -3.39 -59.06 17.57
C ASP A 1106 -3.32 -58.30 18.90
N VAL A 1107 -4.37 -58.41 19.72
CA VAL A 1107 -4.43 -57.85 21.08
C VAL A 1107 -5.19 -58.83 21.98
N TYR A 1108 -4.49 -59.43 22.95
CA TYR A 1108 -5.05 -60.44 23.85
C TYR A 1108 -4.93 -60.01 25.32
N LEU A 1109 -5.93 -60.38 26.12
CA LEU A 1109 -5.82 -60.44 27.58
C LEU A 1109 -5.35 -61.85 27.98
N ARG A 1110 -4.21 -61.94 28.65
CA ARG A 1110 -3.65 -63.18 29.20
C ARG A 1110 -4.00 -63.28 30.68
N ASP A 1111 -4.65 -64.37 31.09
CA ASP A 1111 -4.90 -64.70 32.51
C ASP A 1111 -3.94 -65.82 32.95
N HIS A 1112 -2.94 -65.49 33.77
CA HIS A 1112 -1.96 -66.45 34.32
C HIS A 1112 -2.57 -67.46 35.28
N TYR A 1113 -3.76 -67.18 35.84
CA TYR A 1113 -4.42 -68.12 36.74
C TYR A 1113 -5.01 -69.32 35.99
N THR A 1114 -5.59 -69.08 34.82
CA THR A 1114 -6.21 -70.12 33.96
C THR A 1114 -5.30 -70.58 32.84
N GLY A 1115 -4.29 -69.78 32.47
CA GLY A 1115 -3.47 -69.96 31.28
C GLY A 1115 -4.18 -69.58 29.97
N SER A 1116 -5.31 -68.87 30.02
CA SER A 1116 -6.09 -68.53 28.83
C SER A 1116 -5.67 -67.21 28.20
N TYR A 1117 -5.81 -67.13 26.88
CA TYR A 1117 -5.70 -65.92 26.08
C TYR A 1117 -7.10 -65.56 25.54
N PHE A 1118 -7.56 -64.35 25.82
CA PHE A 1118 -8.83 -63.83 25.34
C PHE A 1118 -8.58 -62.72 24.34
N ASP A 1119 -9.17 -62.81 23.15
CA ASP A 1119 -9.07 -61.77 22.11
C ASP A 1119 -9.89 -60.54 22.51
N LEU A 1120 -9.19 -59.44 22.83
CA LEU A 1120 -9.81 -58.18 23.26
C LEU A 1120 -10.51 -57.46 22.12
N LYS A 1121 -10.27 -57.84 20.86
CA LYS A 1121 -10.98 -57.28 19.69
C LYS A 1121 -12.29 -58.00 19.41
N SER A 1122 -12.59 -59.08 20.13
CA SER A 1122 -13.88 -59.75 20.05
C SER A 1122 -14.99 -58.90 20.70
N ASP A 1123 -16.23 -59.04 20.24
CA ASP A 1123 -17.37 -58.26 20.78
C ASP A 1123 -17.70 -58.55 22.26
N GLY A 1124 -17.20 -59.68 22.79
CA GLY A 1124 -17.47 -60.16 24.15
C GLY A 1124 -16.60 -59.53 25.23
N ALA A 1125 -16.93 -59.80 26.49
CA ALA A 1125 -16.09 -59.47 27.65
C ALA A 1125 -15.46 -60.75 28.22
N TYR A 1126 -14.26 -60.65 28.78
CA TYR A 1126 -13.63 -61.73 29.52
C TYR A 1126 -14.16 -61.77 30.95
N GLY A 1127 -15.05 -62.72 31.23
CA GLY A 1127 -15.59 -62.95 32.57
C GLY A 1127 -14.70 -63.85 33.42
N PHE A 1128 -14.45 -63.46 34.68
CA PHE A 1128 -13.67 -64.25 35.63
C PHE A 1128 -14.20 -64.17 37.06
N ASN A 1129 -13.88 -65.20 37.85
CA ASN A 1129 -14.10 -65.22 39.30
C ASN A 1129 -12.77 -65.03 40.03
N THR A 1130 -12.83 -64.46 41.23
CA THR A 1130 -11.67 -64.21 42.07
C THR A 1130 -12.03 -64.29 43.55
N GLU A 1131 -11.05 -64.62 44.38
CA GLU A 1131 -11.13 -64.42 45.83
C GLU A 1131 -10.73 -62.97 46.18
N MET A 1132 -11.04 -62.54 47.41
CA MET A 1132 -10.52 -61.27 47.96
C MET A 1132 -8.99 -61.22 47.89
N GLY A 1133 -8.43 -60.15 47.33
CA GLY A 1133 -6.99 -59.99 47.24
C GLY A 1133 -6.50 -58.95 46.25
N LEU A 1134 -5.18 -58.83 46.17
CA LEU A 1134 -4.45 -58.02 45.18
C LEU A 1134 -3.70 -58.97 44.23
N PHE A 1135 -3.88 -58.79 42.93
CA PHE A 1135 -3.42 -59.68 41.88
C PHE A 1135 -2.66 -58.89 40.80
N ASN A 1136 -1.38 -58.61 41.05
CA ASN A 1136 -0.53 -57.82 40.12
C ASN A 1136 0.12 -58.65 39.01
N GLU A 1137 0.06 -59.98 39.11
CA GLU A 1137 0.68 -60.91 38.16
C GLU A 1137 -0.35 -61.79 37.44
N ARG A 1138 -1.66 -61.49 37.62
CA ARG A 1138 -2.71 -62.33 37.05
C ARG A 1138 -2.99 -61.99 35.60
N PHE A 1139 -3.05 -60.70 35.26
CA PHE A 1139 -3.51 -60.25 33.95
C PHE A 1139 -2.44 -59.44 33.24
N ASP A 1140 -2.22 -59.76 31.96
CA ASP A 1140 -1.43 -58.94 31.05
C ASP A 1140 -2.19 -58.69 29.75
N ILE A 1141 -1.93 -57.56 29.10
CA ILE A 1141 -2.24 -57.37 27.68
C ILE A 1141 -1.00 -57.77 26.88
N VAL A 1142 -1.19 -58.60 25.87
CA VAL A 1142 -0.12 -59.15 25.02
C VAL A 1142 -0.53 -59.11 23.56
N PHE A 1143 0.47 -59.01 22.67
CA PHE A 1143 0.24 -58.80 21.23
C PHE A 1143 0.57 -60.04 20.39
N GLN A 1144 0.63 -61.21 21.03
CA GLN A 1144 0.74 -62.53 20.42
C GLN A 1144 0.18 -63.61 21.36
N SER A 1145 -0.38 -64.69 20.80
CA SER A 1145 -0.83 -65.86 21.57
C SER A 1145 0.27 -66.91 21.72
N GLU A 1146 0.19 -67.76 22.74
CA GLU A 1146 1.18 -68.82 22.99
C GLU A 1146 1.23 -69.87 21.84
N GLU A 1147 0.14 -70.06 21.10
CA GLU A 1147 0.10 -70.99 19.96
C GLU A 1147 0.99 -70.55 18.79
N SER A 1148 1.24 -69.25 18.62
CA SER A 1148 2.07 -68.69 17.55
C SER A 1148 3.57 -69.03 17.69
N LEU A 1149 4.02 -69.33 18.92
CA LEU A 1149 5.38 -69.80 19.23
C LEU A 1149 5.46 -71.32 19.33
N SER A 1150 4.35 -72.04 19.19
CA SER A 1150 4.35 -73.50 19.15
C SER A 1150 4.91 -73.97 17.80
N ILE A 1151 6.10 -74.56 17.81
CA ILE A 1151 6.41 -75.55 16.77
C ILE A 1151 5.36 -76.63 16.95
N GLU A 1152 4.49 -76.84 15.96
CA GLU A 1152 3.62 -78.01 15.90
C GLU A 1152 4.48 -79.26 16.07
N THR A 1153 4.59 -79.76 17.30
CA THR A 1153 5.04 -81.12 17.54
C THR A 1153 3.88 -82.02 17.14
N LEU A 1154 3.82 -82.31 15.85
CA LEU A 1154 2.97 -83.35 15.29
C LEU A 1154 3.16 -84.63 16.11
N SER A 1155 2.04 -85.12 16.65
CA SER A 1155 1.98 -86.38 17.37
C SER A 1155 2.71 -87.49 16.60
N HIS A 1156 3.47 -88.29 17.33
CA HIS A 1156 4.26 -89.39 16.80
C HIS A 1156 3.41 -90.35 15.96
N ASN A 1157 3.66 -90.38 14.65
CA ASN A 1157 3.66 -91.63 13.91
C ASN A 1157 5.11 -91.99 13.54
N THR A 1158 5.47 -93.20 13.91
CA THR A 1158 6.83 -93.76 14.02
C THR A 1158 7.59 -93.81 12.69
N ASN A 1159 8.42 -92.79 12.42
CA ASN A 1159 9.49 -92.89 11.43
C ASN A 1159 10.79 -93.35 12.11
N LEU A 1160 11.14 -94.62 11.93
CA LEU A 1160 12.41 -95.18 12.39
C LEU A 1160 13.53 -94.68 11.46
N MET A 1161 14.12 -93.53 11.77
CA MET A 1161 15.38 -93.10 11.17
C MET A 1161 16.58 -93.68 11.92
N TYR A 1162 17.51 -94.33 11.21
CA TYR A 1162 18.77 -94.82 11.77
C TYR A 1162 19.87 -94.89 10.70
N TYR A 1163 21.12 -94.79 11.14
CA TYR A 1163 22.30 -94.98 10.30
C TYR A 1163 22.92 -96.34 10.55
N ASN A 1164 23.27 -97.06 9.49
CA ASN A 1164 23.95 -98.35 9.59
C ASN A 1164 25.44 -98.18 9.28
N ASN A 1165 26.27 -98.22 10.32
CA ASN A 1165 27.74 -98.07 10.21
C ASN A 1165 28.39 -99.13 9.31
N ALA A 1166 27.86 -100.36 9.24
CA ALA A 1166 28.45 -101.43 8.44
C ALA A 1166 28.25 -101.22 6.93
N THR A 1167 27.11 -100.66 6.52
CA THR A 1167 26.78 -100.41 5.10
C THR A 1167 26.94 -98.95 4.69
N LYS A 1168 27.27 -98.06 5.64
CA LYS A 1168 27.39 -96.61 5.48
C LYS A 1168 26.15 -95.94 4.88
N LYS A 1169 24.97 -96.43 5.26
CA LYS A 1169 23.68 -95.96 4.73
C LYS A 1169 22.76 -95.43 5.81
N LEU A 1170 22.11 -94.30 5.52
CA LEU A 1170 21.04 -93.72 6.31
C LEU A 1170 19.69 -94.24 5.81
N PHE A 1171 18.92 -94.80 6.74
CA PHE A 1171 17.58 -95.30 6.48
C PHE A 1171 16.55 -94.42 7.18
N VAL A 1172 15.48 -94.09 6.48
CA VAL A 1172 14.27 -93.50 7.06
C VAL A 1172 13.09 -94.37 6.65
N LYS A 1173 12.51 -95.08 7.61
CA LYS A 1173 11.39 -96.02 7.39
C LYS A 1173 10.05 -95.36 7.70
N ASN A 1174 8.99 -95.83 7.02
CA ASN A 1174 7.60 -95.36 7.12
C ASN A 1174 7.36 -93.92 6.62
N LEU A 1175 8.22 -93.42 5.73
CA LEU A 1175 8.02 -92.13 5.09
C LEU A 1175 7.02 -92.28 3.93
N ASN A 1176 5.89 -91.56 3.98
CA ASN A 1176 4.83 -91.65 2.94
C ASN A 1176 4.96 -90.57 1.85
N THR A 1177 5.91 -89.64 1.99
CA THR A 1177 6.12 -88.49 1.09
C THR A 1177 7.62 -88.25 0.87
N SER A 1178 8.00 -87.62 -0.25
CA SER A 1178 9.40 -87.30 -0.53
C SER A 1178 9.93 -86.18 0.35
N VAL A 1179 11.23 -86.22 0.63
CA VAL A 1179 11.97 -85.21 1.40
C VAL A 1179 12.50 -84.15 0.44
N THR A 1180 12.06 -82.90 0.58
CA THR A 1180 12.52 -81.80 -0.28
C THR A 1180 13.94 -81.38 0.03
N ARG A 1181 14.39 -81.52 1.28
CA ARG A 1181 15.75 -81.18 1.71
C ARG A 1181 16.20 -82.04 2.89
N LEU A 1182 17.37 -82.65 2.80
CA LEU A 1182 18.02 -83.44 3.86
C LEU A 1182 19.45 -82.94 4.06
N VAL A 1183 19.81 -82.61 5.29
CA VAL A 1183 21.09 -82.01 5.66
C VAL A 1183 21.68 -82.78 6.84
N LEU A 1184 22.97 -83.09 6.78
CA LEU A 1184 23.75 -83.58 7.91
C LEU A 1184 24.58 -82.44 8.48
N ILE A 1185 24.49 -82.25 9.79
CA ILE A 1185 25.15 -81.18 10.52
C ILE A 1185 26.06 -81.80 11.58
N ASN A 1186 27.31 -81.36 11.67
CA ASN A 1186 28.24 -81.80 12.72
C ASN A 1186 27.92 -81.15 14.08
N THR A 1187 28.62 -81.54 15.16
CA THR A 1187 28.38 -80.98 16.50
C THR A 1187 28.75 -79.50 16.65
N LEU A 1188 29.43 -78.89 15.68
CA LEU A 1188 29.74 -77.46 15.64
C LEU A 1188 28.67 -76.65 14.88
N GLY A 1189 27.58 -77.29 14.43
CA GLY A 1189 26.51 -76.62 13.69
C GLY A 1189 26.78 -76.44 12.19
N GLN A 1190 27.87 -77.00 11.67
CA GLN A 1190 28.24 -76.87 10.25
C GLN A 1190 27.57 -77.97 9.41
N THR A 1191 26.97 -77.57 8.28
CA THR A 1191 26.48 -78.51 7.26
C THR A 1191 27.65 -79.27 6.63
N VAL A 1192 27.65 -80.59 6.76
CA VAL A 1192 28.69 -81.46 6.21
C VAL A 1192 28.26 -82.17 4.92
N GLN A 1193 26.97 -82.47 4.77
CA GLN A 1193 26.39 -83.00 3.53
C GLN A 1193 24.94 -82.56 3.38
N GLU A 1194 24.50 -82.42 2.14
CA GLU A 1194 23.15 -81.96 1.80
C GLU A 1194 22.63 -82.67 0.55
N TYR A 1195 21.34 -83.02 0.58
CA TYR A 1195 20.62 -83.70 -0.48
C TYR A 1195 19.26 -83.04 -0.68
N MET A 1196 18.90 -82.78 -1.93
CA MET A 1196 17.60 -82.19 -2.30
C MET A 1196 16.71 -83.26 -2.92
N ASP A 1197 15.39 -83.13 -2.71
CA ASP A 1197 14.34 -83.93 -3.35
C ASP A 1197 14.55 -85.46 -3.31
N VAL A 1198 14.93 -85.96 -2.13
CA VAL A 1198 15.16 -87.40 -1.91
C VAL A 1198 13.82 -88.13 -1.76
N SER A 1199 13.56 -89.07 -2.68
CA SER A 1199 12.32 -89.86 -2.62
C SER A 1199 12.24 -90.73 -1.35
N ALA A 1200 11.02 -90.94 -0.86
CA ALA A 1200 10.75 -91.83 0.27
C ALA A 1200 11.34 -93.24 0.05
N GLN A 1201 11.24 -93.76 -1.18
CA GLN A 1201 11.74 -95.09 -1.53
C GLN A 1201 13.28 -95.19 -1.49
N THR A 1202 13.99 -94.10 -1.80
CA THR A 1202 15.45 -94.04 -1.68
C THR A 1202 15.89 -94.12 -0.21
N LEU A 1203 15.24 -93.36 0.68
CA LEU A 1203 15.55 -93.39 2.11
C LEU A 1203 15.09 -94.69 2.77
N GLU A 1204 14.03 -95.32 2.26
CA GLU A 1204 13.60 -96.62 2.74
C GLU A 1204 14.60 -97.72 2.36
N ASN A 1205 15.21 -97.66 1.17
CA ASN A 1205 16.21 -98.62 0.71
C ASN A 1205 17.64 -98.31 1.18
N GLY A 1206 17.84 -97.15 1.82
CA GLY A 1206 19.10 -96.69 2.39
C GLY A 1206 19.87 -95.75 1.47
N LEU A 1207 19.99 -94.50 1.89
CA LEU A 1207 20.80 -93.47 1.23
C LEU A 1207 22.26 -93.60 1.66
N GLU A 1208 23.18 -93.70 0.71
CA GLU A 1208 24.61 -93.84 1.03
C GLU A 1208 25.20 -92.51 1.49
N ILE A 1209 25.80 -92.51 2.69
CA ILE A 1209 26.45 -91.35 3.29
C ILE A 1209 27.89 -91.77 3.59
N SER A 1210 28.80 -91.37 2.70
CA SER A 1210 30.22 -91.71 2.72
C SER A 1210 31.09 -90.46 2.90
N ASN A 1211 32.37 -90.65 3.26
CA ASN A 1211 33.37 -89.60 3.48
C ASN A 1211 33.13 -88.66 4.69
N LEU A 1212 32.50 -89.17 5.75
CA LEU A 1212 32.40 -88.48 7.04
C LEU A 1212 33.37 -89.11 8.06
N SER A 1213 33.95 -88.30 8.93
CA SER A 1213 34.75 -88.74 10.07
C SER A 1213 33.87 -89.36 11.15
N SER A 1214 34.42 -90.26 11.98
CA SER A 1214 33.69 -90.83 13.11
C SER A 1214 33.27 -89.72 14.09
N GLY A 1215 31.99 -89.68 14.44
CA GLY A 1215 31.42 -88.61 15.26
C GLY A 1215 29.89 -88.62 15.32
N ILE A 1216 29.34 -87.71 16.14
CA ILE A 1216 27.90 -87.50 16.24
C ILE A 1216 27.47 -86.47 15.20
N TYR A 1217 26.42 -86.79 14.44
CA TYR A 1217 25.84 -85.88 13.45
C TYR A 1217 24.34 -85.73 13.71
N VAL A 1218 23.81 -84.54 13.43
CA VAL A 1218 22.37 -84.28 13.41
C VAL A 1218 21.91 -84.36 11.97
N VAL A 1219 21.00 -85.29 11.68
CA VAL A 1219 20.29 -85.31 10.41
C VAL A 1219 19.06 -84.42 10.55
N TYR A 1220 18.97 -83.42 9.69
CA TYR A 1220 17.84 -82.53 9.48
C TYR A 1220 17.17 -82.92 8.16
N PHE A 1221 15.85 -83.06 8.12
CA PHE A 1221 15.16 -83.18 6.84
C PHE A 1221 13.75 -82.56 6.83
N LYS A 1222 13.35 -82.04 5.67
CA LYS A 1222 12.09 -81.31 5.43
C LYS A 1222 11.20 -82.07 4.44
N THR A 1223 9.92 -82.21 4.76
CA THR A 1223 8.87 -82.78 3.89
C THR A 1223 7.72 -81.77 3.79
N GLY A 1224 7.57 -81.08 2.66
CA GLY A 1224 6.59 -79.99 2.54
C GLY A 1224 6.91 -78.84 3.49
N SER A 1225 5.99 -78.47 4.38
CA SER A 1225 6.19 -77.49 5.46
C SER A 1225 6.78 -78.08 6.75
N ALA A 1226 6.80 -79.41 6.91
CA ALA A 1226 7.24 -80.08 8.13
C ALA A 1226 8.75 -80.34 8.17
N ILE A 1227 9.36 -80.19 9.35
CA ILE A 1227 10.79 -80.38 9.61
C ILE A 1227 10.98 -81.46 10.69
N GLN A 1228 11.94 -82.37 10.50
CA GLN A 1228 12.38 -83.31 11.54
C GLN A 1228 13.90 -83.32 11.69
N THR A 1229 14.35 -83.53 12.94
CA THR A 1229 15.77 -83.70 13.27
C THR A 1229 16.01 -84.94 14.12
N LYS A 1230 17.08 -85.68 13.86
CA LYS A 1230 17.53 -86.74 14.78
C LYS A 1230 19.04 -86.97 14.72
N LYS A 1231 19.60 -87.28 15.89
CA LYS A 1231 21.02 -87.56 16.08
C LYS A 1231 21.34 -88.98 15.63
N ILE A 1232 22.44 -89.12 14.89
CA ILE A 1232 23.06 -90.39 14.51
C ILE A 1232 24.53 -90.40 14.92
N ILE A 1233 25.08 -91.59 15.10
CA ILE A 1233 26.50 -91.81 15.38
C ILE A 1233 27.08 -92.51 14.16
N ILE A 1234 28.11 -91.92 13.58
CA ILE A 1234 28.91 -92.50 12.50
C ILE A 1234 30.22 -92.98 13.12
N ASP A 1235 30.52 -94.27 12.98
CA ASP A 1235 31.74 -94.90 13.52
C ASP A 1235 32.84 -95.08 12.48
#